data_AF-A0A932BMX5-F1
#
_entry.id   AF-A0A932BMX5-F1
#
_cell.length_a   1.000
_cell.length_b   1.000
_cell.length_c   1.000
_cell.angle_alpha   90.00
_cell.angle_beta   90.00
_cell.angle_gamma   90.00
#
_symmetry.space_group_name_H-M   'P 1'
#
loop_
_entity.id
_entity.type
_entity.pdbx_description
1 polymer ?
#
loop_
_entity_poly.entity_id
_entity_poly.type
_entity_poly.pdbx_seq_one_letter_code
_entity_poly.pdbx_strand_id
1 'polypeptide(L)'
;MATRTDPRLESRPVVAPSTVGDYAPYNPGDTEAKWYDFWVERGLFKPENHKNFGTRAPFVVTMPPPNVTGGLHNGHTLFVTLEDIMVRWHRMLGDPSLWLPGRDHAGIAGQLVVERDLRTRGISRHDLGREKFLEQMWEWMETYGLHIQLQLRKLGASSDWSRDMFTMDPHHVRAVRTAFVRLFDKGLVYRGLRIANWCKDCATVLSDLEVEHKETKGSLTYFNYPVVDDANQPTGDVVPVATTRPETILGDVGVAVHPEDPRYRHLIGQAVLVPHVRRRGVIVADDAVDRAFGTGAVKLTPAHDPVDYEIAKRHDLPFITVMNLDGTMNAEAGSYEGVSSAQARKSMVAELGASGQLIRQEEYTHAVGHCQRSGTVLEPMLLDQWYLRIKPLAEPAIAAVRSGEIQIIPDRFTRVYFNWMENIRDWPISRQLWWGHRIPVYTCEREDCAHVWASVDEPDRCPSCGTIALRQDPDVLDTWFSSGLWPFSTLGWPDDTDDLRHFYPTSVMETGYDILFFWVARMIMFGLEFTGKAPFHTVYLHGLVKAEGGQKMSKTKGNVQDPLDLIEQYGTDALRLAVTIGNAPGNDFTLTPGSLEAKRDFVNKLWNLGRFVQANTTAAERGDALERARPLPGAPLADRWICSRLDQVIQDTTRLLGDFNFGEAGRAVYDFAWDELADWYVESFKVAARAGEADGSLLARVYEKVLRLLHPLAPFATEDLWQRLTAEASYRPVALMVADWPEPAGVTDPEAEARWAAVQAVVRAARTLRTDYRIEPARLVAATIGVGNGQDRAFWETQAALIGALPGSRLRPVEVRSLAELGDVPTRSIAAVAGGVELLVPAEGLFDVEAESTRVGAEIAEVEVQVRRLEGLLGGEFATKAPPDKVQGERERLAQQRQRLEALERRGETLTRLRGA
;
A
#
# COMPACT_ATOMS: atom_id res chain seq x y z
N MET A 1 -58.30 38.90 -29.52
CA MET A 1 -57.52 37.72 -29.09
C MET A 1 -56.32 38.23 -28.31
N ALA A 2 -56.43 38.23 -26.99
CA ALA A 2 -55.44 38.82 -26.09
C ALA A 2 -54.29 37.84 -25.88
N THR A 3 -53.08 38.33 -26.12
CA THR A 3 -51.80 37.73 -25.74
C THR A 3 -51.75 37.56 -24.22
N ARG A 4 -51.81 36.31 -23.74
CA ARG A 4 -51.46 35.95 -22.37
C ARG A 4 -49.94 35.90 -22.27
N THR A 5 -49.35 36.95 -21.71
CA THR A 5 -48.01 36.92 -21.11
C THR A 5 -48.05 36.01 -19.89
N ASP A 6 -47.20 34.99 -19.88
CA ASP A 6 -46.98 34.09 -18.73
C ASP A 6 -46.23 34.85 -17.61
N PRO A 7 -46.74 34.89 -16.37
CA PRO A 7 -46.12 35.65 -15.27
C PRO A 7 -45.02 34.87 -14.50
N ARG A 8 -44.31 33.91 -15.10
CA ARG A 8 -43.31 33.07 -14.38
C ARG A 8 -41.82 33.42 -14.57
N LEU A 9 -41.47 34.57 -15.13
CA LEU A 9 -40.07 35.04 -15.23
C LEU A 9 -39.82 36.19 -14.26
N GLU A 10 -39.90 35.94 -12.95
CA GLU A 10 -39.21 36.78 -11.98
C GLU A 10 -37.73 36.35 -11.98
N SER A 11 -36.84 37.26 -12.35
CA SER A 11 -35.38 37.06 -12.26
C SER A 11 -34.99 36.73 -10.82
N ARG A 12 -34.67 35.47 -10.54
CA ARG A 12 -34.26 35.06 -9.18
C ARG A 12 -32.89 35.64 -8.85
N PRO A 13 -32.72 36.30 -7.69
CA PRO A 13 -31.40 36.71 -7.24
C PRO A 13 -30.55 35.46 -6.95
N VAL A 14 -29.37 35.40 -7.55
CA VAL A 14 -28.37 34.36 -7.28
C VAL A 14 -28.00 34.40 -5.81
N VAL A 15 -28.21 33.28 -5.12
CA VAL A 15 -27.86 33.17 -3.71
C VAL A 15 -26.36 32.87 -3.65
N ALA A 16 -25.57 33.86 -3.22
CA ALA A 16 -24.15 33.68 -2.98
C ALA A 16 -23.95 32.72 -1.79
N PRO A 17 -22.88 31.91 -1.78
CA PRO A 17 -22.56 31.04 -0.64
C PRO A 17 -22.52 31.79 0.70
N SER A 18 -22.10 33.06 0.68
CA SER A 18 -21.97 33.92 1.86
C SER A 18 -23.26 34.61 2.31
N THR A 19 -24.35 34.56 1.54
CA THR A 19 -25.63 35.24 1.87
C THR A 19 -26.66 34.30 2.50
N VAL A 20 -26.29 33.05 2.71
CA VAL A 20 -27.10 32.05 3.43
C VAL A 20 -26.44 31.95 4.81
N GLY A 21 -27.12 32.39 5.87
CA GLY A 21 -26.53 32.64 7.21
C GLY A 21 -25.66 31.49 7.74
N ASP A 22 -24.55 31.82 8.42
CA ASP A 22 -23.55 30.91 9.03
C ASP A 22 -23.95 29.44 9.03
N TYR A 23 -23.58 28.71 7.98
CA TYR A 23 -23.84 27.28 7.96
C TYR A 23 -22.61 26.49 8.37
N ALA A 24 -22.86 25.48 9.19
CA ALA A 24 -21.86 24.56 9.68
C ALA A 24 -21.09 23.86 8.53
N PRO A 25 -19.77 23.66 8.69
CA PRO A 25 -18.96 22.83 7.80
C PRO A 25 -19.49 21.39 7.74
N TYR A 26 -19.04 20.60 6.76
CA TYR A 26 -19.38 19.18 6.70
C TYR A 26 -18.91 18.49 7.98
N ASN A 27 -19.83 17.78 8.64
CA ASN A 27 -19.53 16.99 9.82
C ASN A 27 -19.62 15.49 9.47
N PRO A 28 -18.49 14.78 9.35
CA PRO A 28 -18.47 13.35 9.11
C PRO A 28 -19.29 12.56 10.14
N GLY A 29 -19.27 12.97 11.41
CA GLY A 29 -19.96 12.29 12.51
C GLY A 29 -21.47 12.18 12.32
N ASP A 30 -22.10 13.10 11.58
CA ASP A 30 -23.54 13.12 11.33
C ASP A 30 -23.96 12.27 10.12
N THR A 31 -23.01 11.77 9.32
CA THR A 31 -23.28 11.19 8.00
C THR A 31 -22.74 9.77 7.85
N GLU A 32 -21.52 9.50 8.31
CA GLU A 32 -20.82 8.24 8.00
C GLU A 32 -21.55 7.02 8.56
N ALA A 33 -21.89 7.03 9.86
CA ALA A 33 -22.58 5.91 10.50
C ALA A 33 -23.97 5.66 9.88
N LYS A 34 -24.73 6.75 9.67
CA LYS A 34 -26.07 6.69 9.06
C LYS A 34 -26.06 5.98 7.71
N TRP A 35 -25.14 6.35 6.81
CA TRP A 35 -25.10 5.76 5.47
C TRP A 35 -24.53 4.35 5.47
N TYR A 36 -23.57 4.06 6.35
CA TYR A 36 -23.06 2.70 6.51
C TYR A 36 -24.17 1.73 6.93
N ASP A 37 -24.92 2.09 7.98
CA ASP A 37 -26.04 1.28 8.48
C ASP A 37 -27.09 1.09 7.39
N PHE A 38 -27.44 2.16 6.67
CA PHE A 38 -28.37 2.10 5.53
C PHE A 38 -27.91 1.10 4.45
N TRP A 39 -26.64 1.08 4.06
CA TRP A 39 -26.15 0.15 3.05
C TRP A 39 -26.18 -1.32 3.52
N VAL A 40 -25.83 -1.56 4.80
CA VAL A 40 -25.86 -2.88 5.42
C VAL A 40 -27.29 -3.41 5.53
N GLU A 41 -28.21 -2.60 6.07
CA GLU A 41 -29.63 -2.97 6.26
C GLU A 41 -30.32 -3.30 4.94
N ARG A 42 -29.96 -2.58 3.87
CA ARG A 42 -30.47 -2.81 2.50
C ARG A 42 -29.78 -3.96 1.79
N GLY A 43 -28.76 -4.57 2.39
CA GLY A 43 -28.01 -5.69 1.82
C GLY A 43 -27.24 -5.32 0.56
N LEU A 44 -26.82 -4.06 0.39
CA LEU A 44 -26.22 -3.58 -0.87
C LEU A 44 -24.80 -4.11 -1.12
N PHE A 45 -24.19 -4.73 -0.11
CA PHE A 45 -22.87 -5.35 -0.22
C PHE A 45 -22.95 -6.77 -0.80
N LYS A 46 -24.16 -7.36 -0.87
CA LYS A 46 -24.37 -8.73 -1.33
C LYS A 46 -24.51 -8.78 -2.86
N PRO A 47 -23.70 -9.60 -3.56
CA PRO A 47 -23.77 -9.71 -5.01
C PRO A 47 -25.15 -10.19 -5.50
N GLU A 48 -25.87 -11.01 -4.71
CA GLU A 48 -27.19 -11.55 -5.06
C GLU A 48 -28.26 -10.46 -5.21
N ASN A 49 -28.07 -9.33 -4.51
CA ASN A 49 -29.00 -8.20 -4.59
C ASN A 49 -28.70 -7.29 -5.78
N HIS A 50 -27.64 -7.57 -6.54
CA HIS A 50 -27.29 -6.80 -7.72
C HIS A 50 -28.17 -7.18 -8.92
N LYS A 51 -28.60 -6.17 -9.70
CA LYS A 51 -29.58 -6.35 -10.80
C LYS A 51 -29.16 -7.34 -11.90
N ASN A 52 -27.86 -7.56 -12.06
CA ASN A 52 -27.29 -8.45 -13.08
C ASN A 52 -26.77 -9.78 -12.51
N PHE A 53 -27.05 -10.11 -11.25
CA PHE A 53 -26.63 -11.38 -10.65
C PHE A 53 -27.13 -12.58 -11.48
N GLY A 54 -26.25 -13.56 -11.73
CA GLY A 54 -26.54 -14.72 -12.56
C GLY A 54 -26.58 -14.46 -14.08
N THR A 55 -26.49 -13.21 -14.54
CA THR A 55 -26.46 -12.86 -15.98
C THR A 55 -25.13 -12.29 -16.45
N ARG A 56 -24.36 -11.69 -15.54
CA ARG A 56 -22.97 -11.24 -15.77
C ARG A 56 -22.02 -12.01 -14.85
N ALA A 57 -20.78 -12.16 -15.31
CA ALA A 57 -19.70 -12.70 -14.48
C ALA A 57 -19.46 -11.78 -13.27
N PRO A 58 -19.27 -12.33 -12.06
CA PRO A 58 -19.02 -11.52 -10.89
C PRO A 58 -17.61 -10.94 -10.87
N PHE A 59 -17.45 -9.80 -10.22
CA PHE A 59 -16.15 -9.25 -9.85
C PHE A 59 -15.84 -9.62 -8.41
N VAL A 60 -14.79 -10.39 -8.17
CA VAL A 60 -14.52 -10.99 -6.86
C VAL A 60 -13.15 -10.57 -6.33
N VAL A 61 -13.14 -10.07 -5.10
CA VAL A 61 -11.93 -9.74 -4.35
C VAL A 61 -11.99 -10.45 -3.00
N THR A 62 -10.87 -11.03 -2.58
CA THR A 62 -10.73 -11.65 -1.26
C THR A 62 -9.86 -10.78 -0.39
N MET A 63 -10.43 -10.26 0.70
CA MET A 63 -9.72 -9.44 1.66
C MET A 63 -8.50 -10.20 2.22
N PRO A 64 -7.30 -9.59 2.25
CA PRO A 64 -6.20 -10.04 3.09
C PRO A 64 -6.66 -10.12 4.54
N PRO A 65 -6.83 -11.33 5.11
CA PRO A 65 -7.45 -11.46 6.41
C PRO A 65 -6.55 -10.82 7.48
N PRO A 66 -6.98 -9.75 8.16
CA PRO A 66 -6.12 -9.10 9.14
C PRO A 66 -5.81 -10.04 10.30
N ASN A 67 -4.55 -10.03 10.73
CA ASN A 67 -4.10 -10.82 11.89
C ASN A 67 -4.72 -10.30 13.18
N VAL A 68 -5.39 -11.16 13.95
CA VAL A 68 -6.07 -10.79 15.21
C VAL A 68 -5.05 -10.64 16.35
N THR A 69 -4.22 -9.60 16.26
CA THR A 69 -3.05 -9.32 17.12
C THR A 69 -3.19 -7.96 17.81
N GLY A 70 -4.42 -7.47 18.00
CA GLY A 70 -4.76 -6.09 18.37
C GLY A 70 -5.47 -5.34 17.24
N GLY A 71 -5.66 -4.03 17.36
CA GLY A 71 -6.29 -3.20 16.33
C GLY A 71 -5.49 -3.05 15.02
N LEU A 72 -6.17 -2.48 14.02
CA LEU A 72 -5.62 -2.10 12.72
C LEU A 72 -4.69 -0.88 12.82
N HIS A 73 -4.06 -0.55 11.69
CA HIS A 73 -3.18 0.60 11.54
C HIS A 73 -3.34 1.18 10.14
N ASN A 74 -2.80 2.36 9.85
CA ASN A 74 -2.96 3.03 8.55
C ASN A 74 -2.47 2.26 7.31
N GLY A 75 -1.57 1.28 7.46
CA GLY A 75 -1.30 0.31 6.39
C GLY A 75 -2.54 -0.49 5.94
N HIS A 76 -3.47 -0.78 6.87
CA HIS A 76 -4.73 -1.46 6.57
C HIS A 76 -5.73 -0.53 5.88
N THR A 77 -5.74 0.76 6.23
CA THR A 77 -6.54 1.79 5.54
C THR A 77 -6.31 1.77 4.03
N LEU A 78 -5.06 1.57 3.60
CA LEU A 78 -4.71 1.55 2.18
C LEU A 78 -5.39 0.39 1.44
N PHE A 79 -5.19 -0.86 1.84
CA PHE A 79 -5.81 -2.00 1.14
C PHE A 79 -7.33 -1.91 1.20
N VAL A 80 -7.91 -1.55 2.35
CA VAL A 80 -9.37 -1.40 2.50
C VAL A 80 -9.91 -0.39 1.50
N THR A 81 -9.20 0.73 1.33
CA THR A 81 -9.61 1.77 0.38
C THR A 81 -9.50 1.28 -1.06
N LEU A 82 -8.41 0.61 -1.42
CA LEU A 82 -8.15 0.15 -2.78
C LEU A 82 -9.11 -0.97 -3.21
N GLU A 83 -9.30 -1.98 -2.37
CA GLU A 83 -10.27 -3.06 -2.63
C GLU A 83 -11.69 -2.51 -2.74
N ASP A 84 -12.09 -1.59 -1.84
CA ASP A 84 -13.41 -0.99 -1.87
C ASP A 84 -13.62 -0.07 -3.09
N ILE A 85 -12.58 0.63 -3.56
CA ILE A 85 -12.63 1.37 -4.84
C ILE A 85 -12.97 0.42 -5.98
N MET A 86 -12.25 -0.70 -6.11
CA MET A 86 -12.49 -1.68 -7.17
C MET A 86 -13.92 -2.24 -7.09
N VAL A 87 -14.35 -2.65 -5.91
CA VAL A 87 -15.65 -3.28 -5.67
C VAL A 87 -16.80 -2.32 -5.95
N ARG A 88 -16.73 -1.07 -5.47
CA ARG A 88 -17.74 -0.04 -5.74
C ARG A 88 -17.79 0.33 -7.21
N TRP A 89 -16.62 0.49 -7.84
CA TRP A 89 -16.56 0.81 -9.27
C TRP A 89 -17.17 -0.29 -10.12
N HIS A 90 -16.81 -1.56 -9.91
CA HIS A 90 -17.41 -2.69 -10.63
C HIS A 90 -18.90 -2.85 -10.36
N ARG A 91 -19.36 -2.59 -9.14
CA ARG A 91 -20.79 -2.56 -8.80
C ARG A 91 -21.53 -1.51 -9.62
N MET A 92 -20.93 -0.33 -9.78
CA MET A 92 -21.47 0.75 -10.63
C MET A 92 -21.37 0.44 -12.13
N LEU A 93 -20.39 -0.34 -12.60
CA LEU A 93 -20.33 -0.87 -13.98
C LEU A 93 -21.43 -1.90 -14.28
N GLY A 94 -22.14 -2.34 -13.24
CA GLY A 94 -23.21 -3.33 -13.33
C GLY A 94 -22.72 -4.77 -13.17
N ASP A 95 -21.52 -4.99 -12.65
CA ASP A 95 -21.02 -6.33 -12.34
C ASP A 95 -21.47 -6.74 -10.94
N PRO A 96 -21.94 -7.98 -10.73
CA PRO A 96 -22.18 -8.49 -9.38
C PRO A 96 -20.85 -8.58 -8.62
N SER A 97 -20.60 -7.64 -7.70
CA SER A 97 -19.32 -7.59 -6.97
C SER A 97 -19.40 -8.30 -5.62
N LEU A 98 -18.48 -9.24 -5.38
CA LEU A 98 -18.26 -9.89 -4.09
C LEU A 98 -16.90 -9.46 -3.52
N TRP A 99 -16.93 -8.90 -2.32
CA TRP A 99 -15.73 -8.70 -1.52
C TRP A 99 -15.84 -9.52 -0.24
N LEU A 100 -15.03 -10.58 -0.16
CA LEU A 100 -15.06 -11.55 0.93
C LEU A 100 -14.24 -11.03 2.12
N PRO A 101 -14.87 -10.70 3.26
CA PRO A 101 -14.16 -10.33 4.47
C PRO A 101 -13.67 -11.58 5.22
N GLY A 102 -12.64 -11.39 6.05
CA GLY A 102 -12.30 -12.39 7.05
C GLY A 102 -11.10 -12.01 7.89
N ARG A 103 -10.71 -12.93 8.77
CA ARG A 103 -9.74 -12.71 9.85
C ARG A 103 -8.79 -13.90 9.96
N ASP A 104 -7.53 -13.63 10.30
CA ASP A 104 -6.50 -14.65 10.46
C ASP A 104 -6.12 -14.84 11.93
N HIS A 105 -6.12 -16.10 12.37
CA HIS A 105 -5.65 -16.55 13.68
C HIS A 105 -4.18 -16.23 13.96
N ALA A 106 -3.39 -15.96 12.92
CA ALA A 106 -2.02 -15.46 12.97
C ALA A 106 -1.01 -16.37 13.70
N GLY A 107 -1.33 -17.64 13.96
CA GLY A 107 -0.49 -18.66 14.60
C GLY A 107 0.48 -18.10 15.64
N ILE A 108 1.77 -18.05 15.30
CA ILE A 108 2.84 -17.53 16.18
C ILE A 108 2.60 -16.10 16.67
N ALA A 109 2.13 -15.20 15.80
CA ALA A 109 1.92 -13.80 16.15
C ALA A 109 0.72 -13.66 17.09
N GLY A 110 -0.36 -14.41 16.85
CA GLY A 110 -1.50 -14.48 17.77
C GLY A 110 -1.05 -14.97 19.15
N GLN A 111 -0.32 -16.08 19.19
CA GLN A 111 0.15 -16.68 20.44
C GLN A 111 1.06 -15.76 21.25
N LEU A 112 2.03 -15.12 20.58
CA LEU A 112 2.99 -14.24 21.25
C LEU A 112 2.33 -13.01 21.88
N VAL A 113 1.26 -12.48 21.28
CA VAL A 113 0.53 -11.33 21.83
C VAL A 113 -0.20 -11.71 23.12
N VAL A 114 -0.88 -12.87 23.13
CA VAL A 114 -1.54 -13.38 24.35
C VAL A 114 -0.53 -13.76 25.42
N GLU A 115 0.60 -14.38 25.06
CA GLU A 115 1.69 -14.62 26.01
C GLU A 115 2.26 -13.33 26.60
N ARG A 116 2.36 -12.26 25.80
CA ARG A 116 2.83 -10.96 26.29
C ARG A 116 1.85 -10.36 27.30
N ASP A 117 0.55 -10.44 27.03
CA ASP A 117 -0.49 -10.03 27.96
C ASP A 117 -0.40 -10.83 29.28
N LEU A 118 -0.30 -12.16 29.20
CA LEU A 118 -0.15 -13.02 30.37
C LEU A 118 1.09 -12.68 31.21
N ARG A 119 2.22 -12.34 30.56
CA ARG A 119 3.44 -11.90 31.25
C ARG A 119 3.23 -10.60 32.04
N THR A 120 2.37 -9.69 31.59
CA THR A 120 2.03 -8.48 32.38
C THR A 120 1.29 -8.82 33.68
N ARG A 121 0.60 -9.97 33.71
CA ARG A 121 -0.07 -10.54 34.88
C ARG A 121 0.83 -11.48 35.70
N GLY A 122 2.09 -11.67 35.29
CA GLY A 122 3.04 -12.56 35.95
C GLY A 122 2.79 -14.06 35.75
N ILE A 123 2.03 -14.43 34.72
CA ILE A 123 1.63 -15.83 34.42
C ILE A 123 2.28 -16.26 33.10
N SER A 124 2.80 -17.48 33.01
CA SER A 124 3.24 -18.09 31.75
C SER A 124 2.18 -19.06 31.19
N ARG A 125 2.25 -19.36 29.89
CA ARG A 125 1.39 -20.39 29.28
C ARG A 125 1.53 -21.75 29.97
N HIS A 126 2.73 -22.06 30.47
CA HIS A 126 3.01 -23.33 31.12
C HIS A 126 2.34 -23.44 32.48
N ASP A 127 2.15 -22.32 33.19
CA ASP A 127 1.41 -22.28 34.46
C ASP A 127 -0.10 -22.53 34.25
N LEU A 128 -0.65 -22.15 33.09
CA LEU A 128 -2.06 -22.37 32.74
C LEU A 128 -2.35 -23.79 32.24
N GLY A 129 -1.39 -24.40 31.55
CA GLY A 129 -1.62 -25.60 30.75
C GLY A 129 -2.30 -25.30 29.42
N ARG A 130 -2.27 -26.28 28.49
CA ARG A 130 -2.69 -26.09 27.09
C ARG A 130 -4.18 -25.71 26.96
N GLU A 131 -5.06 -26.39 27.68
CA GLU A 131 -6.51 -26.19 27.57
C GLU A 131 -6.92 -24.76 27.92
N LYS A 132 -6.59 -24.30 29.14
CA LYS A 132 -6.87 -22.94 29.59
C LYS A 132 -6.16 -21.87 28.75
N PHE A 133 -4.97 -22.16 28.25
CA PHE A 133 -4.30 -21.24 27.34
C PHE A 133 -5.09 -21.08 26.02
N LEU A 134 -5.63 -22.16 25.47
CA LEU A 134 -6.47 -22.09 24.27
C LEU A 134 -7.79 -21.36 24.51
N GLU A 135 -8.40 -21.48 25.69
CA GLU A 135 -9.56 -20.67 26.09
C GLU A 135 -9.23 -19.18 26.04
N GLN A 136 -8.10 -18.77 26.63
CA GLN A 136 -7.62 -17.38 26.59
C GLN A 136 -7.32 -16.90 25.16
N MET A 137 -6.79 -17.78 24.31
CA MET A 137 -6.60 -17.47 22.88
C MET A 137 -7.94 -17.16 22.20
N TRP A 138 -8.98 -17.98 22.40
CA TRP A 138 -10.29 -17.75 21.80
C TRP A 138 -10.95 -16.46 22.30
N GLU A 139 -10.90 -16.19 23.61
CA GLU A 139 -11.41 -14.93 24.20
C GLU A 139 -10.74 -13.69 23.56
N TRP A 140 -9.43 -13.76 23.33
CA TRP A 140 -8.69 -12.71 22.65
C TRP A 140 -9.15 -12.55 21.19
N MET A 141 -9.29 -13.66 20.46
CA MET A 141 -9.66 -13.66 19.05
C MET A 141 -11.07 -13.09 18.82
N GLU A 142 -12.01 -13.41 19.69
CA GLU A 142 -13.37 -12.86 19.64
C GLU A 142 -13.37 -11.35 19.89
N THR A 143 -12.72 -10.92 20.98
CA THR A 143 -12.71 -9.50 21.39
C THR A 143 -12.05 -8.60 20.35
N TYR A 144 -10.83 -8.93 19.94
CA TYR A 144 -10.09 -8.13 18.97
C TYR A 144 -10.59 -8.33 17.54
N GLY A 145 -11.17 -9.49 17.23
CA GLY A 145 -11.82 -9.74 15.96
C GLY A 145 -13.01 -8.80 15.72
N LEU A 146 -13.84 -8.59 16.74
CA LEU A 146 -14.95 -7.62 16.68
C LEU A 146 -14.45 -6.18 16.53
N HIS A 147 -13.37 -5.82 17.23
CA HIS A 147 -12.77 -4.50 17.12
C HIS A 147 -12.21 -4.23 15.71
N ILE A 148 -11.51 -5.22 15.11
CA ILE A 148 -11.05 -5.13 13.72
C ILE A 148 -12.23 -4.94 12.76
N GLN A 149 -13.32 -5.72 12.91
CA GLN A 149 -14.50 -5.53 12.08
C GLN A 149 -15.08 -4.12 12.22
N LEU A 150 -15.15 -3.57 13.45
CA LEU A 150 -15.59 -2.19 13.65
C LEU A 150 -14.72 -1.19 12.89
N GLN A 151 -13.39 -1.35 12.95
CA GLN A 151 -12.45 -0.49 12.22
C GLN A 151 -12.65 -0.57 10.70
N LEU A 152 -12.79 -1.78 10.14
CA LEU A 152 -13.08 -1.97 8.72
C LEU A 152 -14.41 -1.32 8.29
N ARG A 153 -15.46 -1.48 9.11
CA ARG A 153 -16.77 -0.85 8.86
C ARG A 153 -16.68 0.67 8.91
N LYS A 154 -15.96 1.23 9.89
CA LYS A 154 -15.72 2.68 9.99
C LYS A 154 -14.94 3.23 8.81
N LEU A 155 -14.04 2.45 8.21
CA LEU A 155 -13.36 2.80 6.96
C LEU A 155 -14.28 2.76 5.71
N GLY A 156 -15.53 2.35 5.86
CA GLY A 156 -16.52 2.28 4.79
C GLY A 156 -16.40 1.06 3.89
N ALA A 157 -15.80 -0.02 4.39
CA ALA A 157 -15.63 -1.27 3.64
C ALA A 157 -16.99 -1.87 3.20
N SER A 158 -17.27 -1.92 1.91
CA SER A 158 -18.50 -2.51 1.35
C SER A 158 -18.43 -4.03 1.14
N SER A 159 -17.80 -4.75 2.08
CA SER A 159 -17.64 -6.20 2.08
C SER A 159 -18.93 -6.93 2.48
N ASP A 160 -19.11 -8.15 1.99
CA ASP A 160 -20.25 -8.97 2.39
C ASP A 160 -20.00 -9.62 3.77
N TRP A 161 -20.38 -8.89 4.82
CA TRP A 161 -20.25 -9.35 6.21
C TRP A 161 -21.02 -10.64 6.54
N SER A 162 -21.97 -11.06 5.68
CA SER A 162 -22.65 -12.35 5.89
C SER A 162 -21.80 -13.56 5.51
N ARG A 163 -20.66 -13.31 4.85
CA ARG A 163 -19.63 -14.28 4.46
C ARG A 163 -18.30 -14.06 5.21
N ASP A 164 -18.33 -13.37 6.35
CA ASP A 164 -17.12 -13.20 7.18
C ASP A 164 -16.61 -14.57 7.64
N MET A 165 -15.34 -14.85 7.33
CA MET A 165 -14.68 -16.11 7.67
C MET A 165 -13.51 -15.87 8.62
N PHE A 166 -13.34 -16.78 9.58
CA PHE A 166 -12.13 -16.88 10.39
C PHE A 166 -11.34 -18.13 9.99
N THR A 167 -10.02 -18.03 9.93
CA THR A 167 -9.17 -19.15 9.52
C THR A 167 -9.33 -20.39 10.42
N MET A 168 -9.82 -20.26 11.66
CA MET A 168 -10.08 -21.43 12.54
C MET A 168 -11.54 -21.87 12.56
N ASP A 169 -12.39 -21.34 11.69
CA ASP A 169 -13.78 -21.80 11.58
C ASP A 169 -13.85 -23.26 11.12
N PRO A 170 -14.85 -24.05 11.57
CA PRO A 170 -14.90 -25.49 11.32
C PRO A 170 -14.78 -25.88 9.84
N HIS A 171 -15.39 -25.10 8.94
CA HIS A 171 -15.31 -25.33 7.51
C HIS A 171 -13.89 -25.13 6.97
N HIS A 172 -13.23 -24.02 7.32
CA HIS A 172 -11.84 -23.75 6.91
C HIS A 172 -10.85 -24.74 7.55
N VAL A 173 -11.08 -25.17 8.79
CA VAL A 173 -10.29 -26.23 9.43
C VAL A 173 -10.38 -27.54 8.63
N ARG A 174 -11.58 -27.92 8.17
CA ARG A 174 -11.75 -29.11 7.31
C ARG A 174 -11.04 -28.94 5.97
N ALA A 175 -11.05 -27.75 5.37
CA ALA A 175 -10.27 -27.43 4.18
C ALA A 175 -8.77 -27.66 4.41
N VAL A 176 -8.22 -27.10 5.48
CA VAL A 176 -6.80 -27.26 5.84
C VAL A 176 -6.42 -28.72 6.02
N ARG A 177 -7.23 -29.49 6.76
CA ARG A 177 -6.99 -30.93 6.95
C ARG A 177 -7.07 -31.71 5.64
N THR A 178 -8.03 -31.38 4.78
CA THR A 178 -8.18 -32.02 3.46
C THR A 178 -6.98 -31.72 2.56
N ALA A 179 -6.50 -30.48 2.54
CA ALA A 179 -5.30 -30.09 1.81
C ALA A 179 -4.08 -30.88 2.30
N PHE A 180 -3.89 -30.94 3.62
CA PHE A 180 -2.79 -31.70 4.22
C PHE A 180 -2.84 -33.18 3.84
N VAL A 181 -3.98 -33.85 4.01
CA VAL A 181 -4.14 -35.28 3.70
C VAL A 181 -3.86 -35.56 2.23
N ARG A 182 -4.39 -34.74 1.31
CA ARG A 182 -4.12 -34.90 -0.13
C ARG A 182 -2.62 -34.77 -0.46
N LEU A 183 -1.92 -33.81 0.15
CA LEU A 183 -0.48 -33.64 -0.07
C LEU A 183 0.34 -34.76 0.58
N PHE A 184 -0.11 -35.29 1.73
CA PHE A 184 0.47 -36.43 2.41
C PHE A 184 0.34 -37.71 1.57
N ASP A 185 -0.85 -37.98 1.04
CA ASP A 185 -1.12 -39.15 0.18
C ASP A 185 -0.32 -39.09 -1.14
N LYS A 186 -0.03 -37.88 -1.64
CA LYS A 186 0.87 -37.65 -2.78
C LYS A 186 2.35 -37.79 -2.46
N GLY A 187 2.73 -38.00 -1.19
CA GLY A 187 4.13 -38.06 -0.75
C GLY A 187 4.86 -36.72 -0.81
N LEU A 188 4.13 -35.60 -0.94
CA LEU A 188 4.70 -34.26 -0.95
C LEU A 188 4.95 -33.76 0.48
N VAL A 189 4.10 -34.15 1.43
CA VAL A 189 4.37 -33.95 2.86
C VAL A 189 5.19 -35.12 3.39
N TYR A 190 6.33 -34.82 4.01
CA TYR A 190 7.18 -35.83 4.62
C TYR A 190 7.77 -35.32 5.93
N ARG A 191 8.20 -36.26 6.77
CA ARG A 191 8.88 -35.99 8.04
C ARG A 191 10.38 -36.23 7.87
N GLY A 192 11.22 -35.34 8.36
CA GLY A 192 12.66 -35.48 8.21
C GLY A 192 13.49 -34.67 9.18
N LEU A 193 14.66 -35.20 9.50
CA LEU A 193 15.67 -34.58 10.35
C LEU A 193 16.53 -33.60 9.53
N ARG A 194 16.31 -32.29 9.70
CA ARG A 194 17.00 -31.22 8.96
C ARG A 194 17.38 -30.06 9.89
N ILE A 195 18.34 -29.25 9.47
CA ILE A 195 18.62 -27.98 10.13
C ILE A 195 17.43 -27.04 9.94
N ALA A 196 16.93 -26.55 11.05
CA ALA A 196 15.83 -25.60 11.12
C ALA A 196 16.25 -24.39 11.96
N ASN A 197 15.69 -23.22 11.62
CA ASN A 197 15.90 -22.01 12.41
C ASN A 197 15.06 -22.08 13.68
N TRP A 198 15.69 -22.29 14.83
CA TRP A 198 15.01 -22.41 16.11
C TRP A 198 15.07 -21.09 16.89
N CYS A 199 13.90 -20.64 17.37
CA CYS A 199 13.81 -19.53 18.31
C CYS A 199 13.52 -20.05 19.71
N LYS A 200 14.49 -19.97 20.62
CA LYS A 200 14.34 -20.41 22.02
C LYS A 200 13.27 -19.64 22.80
N ASP A 201 13.07 -18.35 22.50
CA ASP A 201 12.13 -17.50 23.24
C ASP A 201 10.68 -17.72 22.78
N CYS A 202 10.48 -18.05 21.50
CA CYS A 202 9.18 -18.46 20.96
C CYS A 202 8.93 -19.97 21.16
N ALA A 203 10.00 -20.74 21.40
CA ALA A 203 10.05 -22.19 21.46
C ALA A 203 9.41 -22.86 20.23
N THR A 204 9.80 -22.42 19.03
CA THR A 204 9.34 -23.00 17.76
C THR A 204 10.37 -22.81 16.64
N VAL A 205 10.29 -23.69 15.64
CA VAL A 205 10.92 -23.52 14.33
C VAL A 205 10.31 -22.33 13.57
N LEU A 206 11.15 -21.63 12.81
CA LEU A 206 10.80 -20.56 11.88
C LEU A 206 11.22 -20.92 10.45
N SER A 207 10.43 -20.47 9.46
CA SER A 207 10.84 -20.52 8.05
C SER A 207 11.94 -19.49 7.75
N ASP A 208 12.71 -19.69 6.68
CA ASP A 208 13.77 -18.75 6.24
C ASP A 208 13.23 -17.32 6.02
N LEU A 209 11.97 -17.21 5.60
CA LEU A 209 11.33 -15.91 5.39
C LEU A 209 11.05 -15.15 6.71
N GLU A 210 10.96 -15.85 7.84
CA GLU A 210 10.70 -15.27 9.16
C GLU A 210 12.00 -14.85 9.90
N VAL A 211 13.14 -14.92 9.20
CA VAL A 211 14.48 -14.58 9.71
C VAL A 211 14.92 -13.20 9.24
N GLU A 212 15.24 -12.31 10.18
CA GLU A 212 15.87 -11.02 9.91
C GLU A 212 17.39 -11.09 10.08
N HIS A 213 18.14 -10.89 9.00
CA HIS A 213 19.59 -10.80 9.08
C HIS A 213 20.04 -9.38 9.47
N LYS A 214 20.81 -9.28 10.57
CA LYS A 214 21.35 -8.01 11.09
C LYS A 214 22.86 -8.08 11.20
N GLU A 215 23.53 -7.06 10.69
CA GLU A 215 24.98 -6.89 10.85
C GLU A 215 25.32 -6.76 12.35
N THR A 216 26.04 -7.76 12.85
CA THR A 216 26.39 -7.87 14.28
C THR A 216 27.90 -7.88 14.42
N LYS A 217 28.42 -7.03 15.32
CA LYS A 217 29.83 -7.09 15.71
C LYS A 217 30.05 -8.30 16.62
N GLY A 218 30.88 -9.23 16.16
CA GLY A 218 31.31 -10.39 16.91
C GLY A 218 32.83 -10.56 16.84
N SER A 219 33.28 -11.79 17.03
CA SER A 219 34.70 -12.13 16.97
C SER A 219 34.89 -13.38 16.14
N LEU A 220 35.95 -13.41 15.33
CA LEU A 220 36.40 -14.58 14.60
C LEU A 220 37.60 -15.19 15.34
N THR A 221 37.40 -16.40 15.86
CA THR A 221 38.38 -17.13 16.66
C THR A 221 39.14 -18.11 15.78
N TYR A 222 40.47 -17.98 15.76
CA TYR A 222 41.39 -18.86 15.02
C TYR A 222 42.04 -19.84 15.98
N PHE A 223 41.97 -21.14 15.71
CA PHE A 223 42.54 -22.18 16.57
C PHE A 223 42.95 -23.42 15.77
N ASN A 224 43.78 -24.27 16.38
CA ASN A 224 44.35 -25.45 15.74
C ASN A 224 43.64 -26.75 16.12
N TYR A 225 43.36 -27.57 15.11
CA TYR A 225 43.00 -28.98 15.24
C TYR A 225 44.25 -29.86 15.14
N PRO A 226 44.65 -30.60 16.18
CA PRO A 226 45.77 -31.53 16.08
C PRO A 226 45.40 -32.77 15.26
N VAL A 227 46.27 -33.12 14.31
CA VAL A 227 46.17 -34.34 13.48
C VAL A 227 46.72 -35.52 14.28
N VAL A 228 45.99 -36.63 14.28
CA VAL A 228 46.33 -37.82 15.07
C VAL A 228 46.41 -39.09 14.24
N ASP A 229 47.25 -40.02 14.69
CA ASP A 229 47.33 -41.37 14.15
C ASP A 229 46.18 -42.27 14.64
N ASP A 230 46.16 -43.54 14.23
CA ASP A 230 45.13 -44.51 14.63
C ASP A 230 45.12 -44.83 16.13
N ALA A 231 46.21 -44.54 16.86
CA ALA A 231 46.29 -44.66 18.31
C ALA A 231 45.91 -43.35 19.05
N ASN A 232 45.33 -42.38 18.33
CA ASN A 232 44.99 -41.04 18.80
C ASN A 232 46.20 -40.25 19.36
N GLN A 233 47.41 -40.57 18.90
CA GLN A 233 48.61 -39.82 19.25
C GLN A 233 48.84 -38.67 18.25
N PRO A 234 49.23 -37.47 18.71
CA PRO A 234 49.57 -36.36 17.82
C PRO A 234 50.68 -36.73 16.84
N THR A 235 50.45 -36.48 15.56
CA THR A 235 51.44 -36.68 14.49
C THR A 235 52.47 -35.54 14.42
N GLY A 236 52.13 -34.39 15.00
CA GLY A 236 52.88 -33.13 14.89
C GLY A 236 52.24 -32.14 13.92
N ASP A 237 51.38 -32.61 13.01
CA ASP A 237 50.63 -31.75 12.10
C ASP A 237 49.38 -31.15 12.77
N VAL A 238 49.00 -29.94 12.34
CA VAL A 238 47.80 -29.23 12.80
C VAL A 238 47.06 -28.60 11.64
N VAL A 239 45.72 -28.51 11.76
CA VAL A 239 44.88 -27.78 10.82
C VAL A 239 44.30 -26.53 11.50
N PRO A 240 44.70 -25.32 11.10
CA PRO A 240 44.12 -24.10 11.64
C PRO A 240 42.73 -23.88 11.05
N VAL A 241 41.75 -23.54 11.87
CA VAL A 241 40.38 -23.20 11.45
C VAL A 241 39.95 -21.86 12.05
N ALA A 242 38.91 -21.25 11.48
CA ALA A 242 38.32 -20.02 11.99
C ALA A 242 36.81 -20.19 12.24
N THR A 243 36.29 -19.67 13.35
CA THR A 243 34.85 -19.68 13.63
C THR A 243 34.37 -18.49 14.45
N THR A 244 33.14 -18.05 14.19
CA THR A 244 32.40 -17.08 15.01
C THR A 244 31.64 -17.74 16.17
N ARG A 245 31.57 -19.07 16.20
CA ARG A 245 30.78 -19.85 17.19
C ARG A 245 31.62 -20.89 17.95
N PRO A 246 32.60 -20.48 18.80
CA PRO A 246 33.41 -21.41 19.58
C PRO A 246 32.61 -22.44 20.39
N GLU A 247 31.44 -22.08 20.92
CA GLU A 247 30.57 -23.00 21.67
C GLU A 247 30.13 -24.23 20.86
N THR A 248 30.11 -24.13 19.53
CA THR A 248 29.72 -25.24 18.65
C THR A 248 30.85 -26.24 18.40
N ILE A 249 32.10 -25.93 18.77
CA ILE A 249 33.25 -26.84 18.66
C ILE A 249 32.97 -28.17 19.37
N LEU A 250 32.21 -28.11 20.46
CA LEU A 250 31.80 -29.28 21.25
C LEU A 250 30.99 -30.30 20.43
N GLY A 251 30.36 -29.87 19.33
CA GLY A 251 29.60 -30.71 18.40
C GLY A 251 30.37 -31.10 17.14
N ASP A 252 31.66 -30.75 17.04
CA ASP A 252 32.41 -30.95 15.81
C ASP A 252 32.65 -32.43 15.53
N VAL A 253 32.63 -32.78 14.24
CA VAL A 253 32.88 -34.14 13.74
C VAL A 253 34.09 -34.21 12.80
N GLY A 254 34.73 -33.08 12.54
CA GLY A 254 35.85 -32.98 11.63
C GLY A 254 36.14 -31.57 11.15
N VAL A 255 36.93 -31.49 10.08
CA VAL A 255 37.31 -30.25 9.41
C VAL A 255 37.11 -30.45 7.90
N ALA A 256 36.55 -29.47 7.20
CA ALA A 256 36.50 -29.46 5.75
C ALA A 256 37.56 -28.50 5.18
N VAL A 257 38.20 -28.93 4.09
CA VAL A 257 39.15 -28.14 3.31
C VAL A 257 38.74 -28.17 1.84
N HIS A 258 39.12 -27.15 1.08
CA HIS A 258 38.87 -27.17 -0.36
C HIS A 258 39.77 -28.24 -1.05
N PRO A 259 39.26 -29.06 -1.99
CA PRO A 259 40.03 -30.16 -2.60
C PRO A 259 41.32 -29.71 -3.29
N GLU A 260 41.30 -28.50 -3.87
CA GLU A 260 42.44 -27.88 -4.55
C GLU A 260 43.35 -27.03 -3.65
N ASP A 261 43.15 -27.01 -2.33
CA ASP A 261 44.02 -26.22 -1.44
C ASP A 261 45.36 -26.92 -1.20
N PRO A 262 46.49 -26.42 -1.73
CA PRO A 262 47.78 -27.09 -1.59
C PRO A 262 48.26 -27.16 -0.12
N ARG A 263 47.74 -26.29 0.76
CA ARG A 263 48.11 -26.25 2.18
C ARG A 263 47.66 -27.50 2.92
N TYR A 264 46.50 -28.07 2.57
CA TYR A 264 45.86 -29.13 3.34
C TYR A 264 45.65 -30.43 2.57
N ARG A 265 45.97 -30.46 1.27
CA ARG A 265 45.74 -31.63 0.41
C ARG A 265 46.35 -32.93 0.94
N HIS A 266 47.49 -32.85 1.63
CA HIS A 266 48.17 -34.01 2.22
C HIS A 266 47.51 -34.52 3.51
N LEU A 267 46.61 -33.75 4.11
CA LEU A 267 45.90 -34.06 5.35
C LEU A 267 44.49 -34.64 5.11
N ILE A 268 43.99 -34.61 3.88
CA ILE A 268 42.67 -35.15 3.53
C ILE A 268 42.58 -36.64 3.87
N GLY A 269 41.52 -37.04 4.57
CA GLY A 269 41.28 -38.40 5.06
C GLY A 269 41.97 -38.73 6.37
N GLN A 270 42.86 -37.87 6.88
CA GLN A 270 43.48 -38.06 8.18
C GLN A 270 42.52 -37.68 9.32
N ALA A 271 42.80 -38.21 10.51
CA ALA A 271 42.00 -37.95 11.70
C ALA A 271 42.50 -36.72 12.47
N VAL A 272 41.58 -35.99 13.08
CA VAL A 272 41.87 -34.86 13.98
C VAL A 272 41.21 -35.10 15.34
N LEU A 273 41.77 -34.52 16.40
CA LEU A 273 41.07 -34.46 17.68
C LEU A 273 40.35 -33.13 17.83
N VAL A 274 39.06 -33.21 18.11
CA VAL A 274 38.24 -32.06 18.48
C VAL A 274 38.76 -31.48 19.80
N PRO A 275 39.12 -30.19 19.84
CA PRO A 275 39.52 -29.51 21.07
C PRO A 275 38.52 -29.71 22.20
N HIS A 276 39.02 -29.77 23.44
CA HIS A 276 38.27 -30.01 24.67
C HIS A 276 37.66 -31.41 24.82
N VAL A 277 36.74 -31.81 23.93
CA VAL A 277 36.03 -33.10 24.02
C VAL A 277 36.88 -34.30 23.59
N ARG A 278 38.01 -34.05 22.92
CA ARG A 278 38.96 -35.07 22.43
C ARG A 278 38.29 -36.18 21.61
N ARG A 279 37.20 -35.84 20.92
CA ARG A 279 36.53 -36.73 19.97
C ARG A 279 37.36 -36.82 18.70
N ARG A 280 37.47 -38.03 18.13
CA ARG A 280 38.12 -38.26 16.84
C ARG A 280 37.19 -37.80 15.71
N GLY A 281 37.64 -36.84 14.92
CA GLY A 281 36.99 -36.37 13.69
C GLY A 281 37.86 -36.64 12.46
N VAL A 282 37.36 -36.28 11.27
CA VAL A 282 38.03 -36.53 9.99
C VAL A 282 38.19 -35.25 9.18
N ILE A 283 39.27 -35.17 8.39
CA ILE A 283 39.48 -34.09 7.43
C ILE A 283 38.88 -34.51 6.07
N VAL A 284 37.87 -33.78 5.60
CA VAL A 284 37.20 -34.03 4.31
C VAL A 284 37.48 -32.93 3.30
N ALA A 285 37.35 -33.26 2.02
CA ALA A 285 37.55 -32.31 0.92
C ALA A 285 36.19 -31.93 0.32
N ASP A 286 35.82 -30.65 0.35
CA ASP A 286 34.52 -30.18 -0.16
C ASP A 286 34.62 -28.80 -0.84
N ASP A 287 33.99 -28.65 -2.01
CA ASP A 287 34.03 -27.43 -2.82
C ASP A 287 33.26 -26.25 -2.18
N ALA A 288 32.43 -26.51 -1.16
CA ALA A 288 31.74 -25.44 -0.42
C ALA A 288 32.71 -24.59 0.43
N VAL A 289 33.95 -25.03 0.64
CA VAL A 289 34.95 -24.33 1.46
C VAL A 289 35.66 -23.23 0.66
N ASP A 290 35.55 -21.97 1.11
CA ASP A 290 36.31 -20.88 0.50
C ASP A 290 37.79 -20.90 0.94
N ARG A 291 38.70 -21.08 -0.02
CA ARG A 291 40.16 -21.07 0.16
C ARG A 291 40.69 -19.74 0.72
N ALA A 292 40.04 -18.63 0.37
CA ALA A 292 40.49 -17.29 0.73
C ALA A 292 39.97 -16.83 2.10
N PHE A 293 38.88 -17.42 2.60
CA PHE A 293 38.27 -17.03 3.86
C PHE A 293 38.98 -17.68 5.06
N GLY A 294 39.29 -16.87 6.07
CA GLY A 294 39.92 -17.32 7.31
C GLY A 294 41.24 -18.06 7.06
N THR A 295 41.24 -19.37 7.29
CA THR A 295 42.41 -20.25 7.08
C THR A 295 42.34 -21.08 5.81
N GLY A 296 41.22 -21.06 5.08
CA GLY A 296 40.90 -22.03 4.01
C GLY A 296 40.49 -23.42 4.50
N ALA A 297 40.28 -23.56 5.81
CA ALA A 297 39.72 -24.76 6.45
C ALA A 297 38.62 -24.36 7.43
N VAL A 298 37.52 -25.10 7.45
CA VAL A 298 36.35 -24.84 8.29
C VAL A 298 36.08 -26.02 9.20
N LYS A 299 35.78 -25.74 10.48
CA LYS A 299 35.30 -26.79 11.40
C LYS A 299 33.94 -27.31 10.91
N LEU A 300 33.63 -28.58 11.14
CA LEU A 300 32.33 -29.16 10.76
C LEU A 300 31.49 -29.44 12.00
N THR A 301 30.39 -28.69 12.17
CA THR A 301 29.36 -28.92 13.20
C THR A 301 27.98 -29.16 12.58
N PRO A 302 27.72 -30.35 12.03
CA PRO A 302 26.58 -30.58 11.12
C PRO A 302 25.20 -30.39 11.75
N ALA A 303 25.08 -30.45 13.07
CA ALA A 303 23.82 -30.26 13.78
C ALA A 303 23.51 -28.79 14.13
N HIS A 304 24.43 -27.87 13.84
CA HIS A 304 24.36 -26.46 14.25
C HIS A 304 24.73 -25.44 13.17
N ASP A 305 24.97 -25.90 11.93
CA ASP A 305 25.22 -25.03 10.78
C ASP A 305 24.64 -25.65 9.49
N PRO A 306 23.91 -24.89 8.64
CA PRO A 306 23.30 -25.42 7.42
C PRO A 306 24.31 -25.86 6.36
N VAL A 307 25.45 -25.19 6.24
CA VAL A 307 26.50 -25.54 5.27
C VAL A 307 27.19 -26.82 5.75
N ASP A 308 27.53 -26.90 7.03
CA ASP A 308 28.14 -28.10 7.62
C ASP A 308 27.20 -29.32 7.52
N TYR A 309 25.88 -29.12 7.68
CA TYR A 309 24.88 -30.17 7.47
C TYR A 309 24.94 -30.76 6.06
N GLU A 310 25.00 -29.92 5.04
CA GLU A 310 25.07 -30.37 3.65
C GLU A 310 26.41 -31.05 3.32
N ILE A 311 27.52 -30.55 3.85
CA ILE A 311 28.84 -31.21 3.75
C ILE A 311 28.77 -32.59 4.41
N ALA A 312 28.27 -32.67 5.65
CA ALA A 312 28.17 -33.93 6.37
C ALA A 312 27.33 -34.97 5.64
N LYS A 313 26.24 -34.57 4.99
CA LYS A 313 25.44 -35.50 4.17
C LYS A 313 26.19 -35.99 2.94
N ARG A 314 26.99 -35.16 2.28
CA ARG A 314 27.81 -35.56 1.12
C ARG A 314 28.91 -36.54 1.51
N HIS A 315 29.45 -36.42 2.73
CA HIS A 315 30.59 -37.20 3.22
C HIS A 315 30.23 -38.26 4.27
N ASP A 316 28.94 -38.51 4.50
CA ASP A 316 28.42 -39.49 5.48
C ASP A 316 28.97 -39.30 6.91
N LEU A 317 29.00 -38.04 7.37
CA LEU A 317 29.49 -37.67 8.69
C LEU A 317 28.36 -37.68 9.75
N PRO A 318 28.68 -38.00 11.01
CA PRO A 318 27.67 -38.04 12.08
C PRO A 318 27.11 -36.65 12.41
N PHE A 319 25.91 -36.64 13.00
CA PHE A 319 25.27 -35.43 13.51
C PHE A 319 25.25 -35.44 15.03
N ILE A 320 25.87 -34.43 15.67
CA ILE A 320 25.96 -34.34 17.13
C ILE A 320 25.38 -33.00 17.58
N THR A 321 24.21 -33.04 18.20
CA THR A 321 23.55 -31.88 18.79
C THR A 321 24.07 -31.66 20.19
N VAL A 322 24.62 -30.47 20.48
CA VAL A 322 25.20 -30.12 21.80
C VAL A 322 24.37 -29.10 22.59
N MET A 323 23.27 -28.61 22.02
CA MET A 323 22.38 -27.64 22.65
C MET A 323 20.99 -28.23 22.90
N ASN A 324 20.39 -27.85 24.02
CA ASN A 324 18.97 -28.01 24.31
C ASN A 324 18.16 -26.91 23.62
N LEU A 325 16.85 -27.11 23.52
CA LEU A 325 15.92 -26.16 22.91
C LEU A 325 15.78 -24.84 23.68
N ASP A 326 16.18 -24.79 24.95
CA ASP A 326 16.21 -23.55 25.75
C ASP A 326 17.50 -22.73 25.56
N GLY A 327 18.44 -23.21 24.74
CA GLY A 327 19.74 -22.59 24.49
C GLY A 327 20.80 -22.88 25.56
N THR A 328 20.56 -23.83 26.45
CA THR A 328 21.59 -24.43 27.31
C THR A 328 22.31 -25.57 26.59
N MET A 329 23.51 -25.93 27.04
CA MET A 329 24.25 -27.07 26.50
C MET A 329 23.73 -28.39 27.12
N ASN A 330 23.73 -29.47 26.35
CA ASN A 330 23.24 -30.80 26.77
C ASN A 330 24.40 -31.73 27.20
N ALA A 331 24.09 -33.01 27.47
CA ALA A 331 25.06 -34.01 27.91
C ALA A 331 26.21 -34.26 26.90
N GLU A 332 25.97 -34.10 25.58
CA GLU A 332 27.01 -34.25 24.55
C GLU A 332 28.06 -33.14 24.60
N ALA A 333 27.76 -32.03 25.29
CA ALA A 333 28.70 -30.94 25.53
C ALA A 333 29.68 -31.23 26.69
N GLY A 334 29.55 -32.38 27.37
CA GLY A 334 30.44 -32.81 28.45
C GLY A 334 30.37 -31.88 29.67
N SER A 335 31.51 -31.33 30.09
CA SER A 335 31.62 -30.44 31.27
C SER A 335 30.79 -29.15 31.17
N TYR A 336 30.21 -28.87 30.00
CA TYR A 336 29.38 -27.72 29.72
C TYR A 336 27.88 -27.98 29.95
N GLU A 337 27.46 -29.20 30.27
CA GLU A 337 26.05 -29.54 30.48
C GLU A 337 25.36 -28.57 31.43
N GLY A 338 24.20 -28.04 31.02
CA GLY A 338 23.41 -27.05 31.76
C GLY A 338 23.90 -25.60 31.69
N VAL A 339 25.07 -25.34 31.10
CA VAL A 339 25.60 -23.97 30.90
C VAL A 339 24.91 -23.33 29.69
N SER A 340 24.69 -22.01 29.71
CA SER A 340 24.14 -21.32 28.52
C SER A 340 25.13 -21.29 27.35
N SER A 341 24.65 -21.34 26.10
CA SER A 341 25.51 -21.29 24.90
C SER A 341 26.45 -20.06 24.88
N ALA A 342 25.97 -18.91 25.35
CA ALA A 342 26.76 -17.69 25.45
C ALA A 342 27.89 -17.77 26.50
N GLN A 343 27.66 -18.46 27.61
CA GLN A 343 28.71 -18.71 28.61
C GLN A 343 29.69 -19.78 28.10
N ALA A 344 29.20 -20.86 27.50
CA ALA A 344 30.03 -21.88 26.86
C ALA A 344 30.96 -21.28 25.80
N ARG A 345 30.46 -20.31 25.01
CA ARG A 345 31.28 -19.55 24.05
C ARG A 345 32.48 -18.87 24.69
N LYS A 346 32.27 -18.17 25.81
CA LYS A 346 33.33 -17.44 26.52
C LYS A 346 34.35 -18.41 27.12
N SER A 347 33.87 -19.46 27.77
CA SER A 347 34.72 -20.48 28.40
C SER A 347 35.55 -21.24 27.37
N MET A 348 34.97 -21.62 26.23
CA MET A 348 35.68 -22.33 25.17
C MET A 348 36.88 -21.52 24.64
N VAL A 349 36.71 -20.21 24.44
CA VAL A 349 37.83 -19.34 24.02
C VAL A 349 38.93 -19.30 25.08
N ALA A 350 38.57 -19.21 26.37
CA ALA A 350 39.54 -19.22 27.45
C ALA A 350 40.30 -20.55 27.55
N GLU A 351 39.62 -21.68 27.36
CA GLU A 351 40.21 -23.02 27.38
C GLU A 351 41.11 -23.29 26.17
N LEU A 352 40.72 -22.84 24.97
CA LEU A 352 41.61 -22.86 23.80
C LEU A 352 42.88 -22.05 24.06
N GLY A 353 42.79 -20.93 24.77
CA GLY A 353 43.94 -20.14 25.22
C GLY A 353 44.82 -20.91 26.22
N ALA A 354 44.21 -21.49 27.26
CA ALA A 354 44.92 -22.23 28.31
C ALA A 354 45.61 -23.50 27.79
N SER A 355 45.03 -24.15 26.78
CA SER A 355 45.58 -25.34 26.12
C SER A 355 46.62 -25.02 25.04
N GLY A 356 46.86 -23.74 24.73
CA GLY A 356 47.78 -23.30 23.67
C GLY A 356 47.28 -23.56 22.24
N GLN A 357 46.01 -23.92 22.07
CA GLN A 357 45.40 -24.20 20.75
C GLN A 357 44.88 -22.93 20.06
N LEU A 358 44.63 -21.86 20.81
CA LEU A 358 44.21 -20.56 20.29
C LEU A 358 45.36 -19.87 19.55
N ILE A 359 45.14 -19.52 18.29
CA ILE A 359 46.10 -18.76 17.46
C ILE A 359 45.93 -17.26 17.71
N ARG A 360 44.70 -16.76 17.52
CA ARG A 360 44.32 -15.35 17.70
C ARG A 360 42.80 -15.18 17.67
N GLN A 361 42.32 -14.03 18.12
CA GLN A 361 40.94 -13.60 17.93
C GLN A 361 40.94 -12.20 17.33
N GLU A 362 40.08 -11.96 16.35
CA GLU A 362 39.91 -10.64 15.72
C GLU A 362 38.44 -10.22 15.72
N GLU A 363 38.20 -8.91 15.66
CA GLU A 363 36.86 -8.38 15.47
C GLU A 363 36.33 -8.75 14.08
N TYR A 364 35.10 -9.24 14.03
CA TYR A 364 34.48 -9.65 12.78
C TYR A 364 33.00 -9.26 12.78
N THR A 365 32.57 -8.56 11.73
CA THR A 365 31.18 -8.14 11.55
C THR A 365 30.54 -9.03 10.50
N HIS A 366 29.38 -9.60 10.82
CA HIS A 366 28.64 -10.47 9.92
C HIS A 366 27.13 -10.39 10.14
N ALA A 367 26.38 -10.80 9.12
CA ALA A 367 24.93 -10.93 9.18
C ALA A 367 24.51 -12.14 10.03
N VAL A 368 23.87 -11.87 11.18
CA VAL A 368 23.31 -12.89 12.09
C VAL A 368 21.79 -12.92 11.93
N GLY A 369 21.22 -14.13 11.83
CA GLY A 369 19.78 -14.34 11.76
C GLY A 369 19.10 -14.11 13.11
N HIS A 370 18.07 -13.28 13.12
CA HIS A 370 17.24 -13.00 14.29
C HIS A 370 15.78 -13.34 13.99
N CYS A 371 15.06 -13.79 15.00
CA CYS A 371 13.61 -13.95 14.94
C CYS A 371 12.97 -12.60 14.61
N GLN A 372 12.18 -12.51 13.53
CA GLN A 372 11.46 -11.28 13.18
C GLN A 372 10.50 -10.82 14.29
N ARG A 373 10.01 -11.75 15.14
CA ARG A 373 9.01 -11.46 16.18
C ARG A 373 9.64 -11.08 17.51
N SER A 374 10.51 -11.94 18.06
CA SER A 374 11.11 -11.74 19.38
C SER A 374 12.44 -10.95 19.33
N GLY A 375 13.09 -10.87 18.17
CA GLY A 375 14.42 -10.29 18.03
C GLY A 375 15.56 -11.18 18.54
N THR A 376 15.26 -12.38 19.05
CA THR A 376 16.25 -13.36 19.54
C THR A 376 17.15 -13.82 18.41
N VAL A 377 18.45 -13.99 18.67
CA VAL A 377 19.36 -14.69 17.74
C VAL A 377 18.87 -16.12 17.57
N LEU A 378 18.74 -16.55 16.32
CA LEU A 378 18.25 -17.88 16.00
C LEU A 378 19.37 -18.90 16.11
N GLU A 379 19.00 -20.08 16.59
CA GLU A 379 19.89 -21.23 16.66
C GLU A 379 19.57 -22.17 15.50
N PRO A 380 20.52 -22.46 14.60
CA PRO A 380 20.36 -23.59 13.69
C PRO A 380 20.37 -24.87 14.53
N MET A 381 19.27 -25.61 14.47
CA MET A 381 19.07 -26.82 15.25
C MET A 381 18.64 -27.96 14.34
N LEU A 382 19.23 -29.12 14.53
CA LEU A 382 18.80 -30.34 13.86
C LEU A 382 17.51 -30.85 14.51
N LEU A 383 16.39 -30.68 13.81
CA LEU A 383 15.06 -31.02 14.33
C LEU A 383 14.31 -31.92 13.35
N ASP A 384 13.58 -32.87 13.90
CA ASP A 384 12.66 -33.72 13.15
C ASP A 384 11.34 -32.99 12.97
N GLN A 385 11.02 -32.61 11.74
CA GLN A 385 9.92 -31.70 11.40
C GLN A 385 9.15 -32.17 10.17
N TRP A 386 7.95 -31.65 9.98
CA TRP A 386 7.16 -31.84 8.76
C TRP A 386 7.54 -30.81 7.71
N TYR A 387 7.83 -31.29 6.51
CA TYR A 387 8.19 -30.48 5.35
C TYR A 387 7.24 -30.74 4.18
N LEU A 388 7.00 -29.70 3.40
CA LEU A 388 6.31 -29.79 2.10
C LEU A 388 7.34 -29.66 0.98
N ARG A 389 7.40 -30.69 0.12
CA ARG A 389 8.17 -30.66 -1.13
C ARG A 389 7.53 -29.68 -2.09
N ILE A 390 8.13 -28.50 -2.22
CA ILE A 390 7.46 -27.36 -2.86
C ILE A 390 7.69 -27.29 -4.37
N LYS A 391 8.80 -27.84 -4.88
CA LYS A 391 9.18 -27.71 -6.29
C LYS A 391 8.08 -28.16 -7.28
N PRO A 392 7.39 -29.30 -7.08
CA PRO A 392 6.29 -29.72 -7.95
C PRO A 392 5.09 -28.76 -7.94
N LEU A 393 4.90 -28.00 -6.87
CA LEU A 393 3.83 -26.99 -6.75
C LEU A 393 4.27 -25.64 -7.34
N ALA A 394 5.54 -25.30 -7.23
CA ALA A 394 6.12 -24.05 -7.72
C ALA A 394 6.16 -23.99 -9.26
N GLU A 395 6.44 -25.12 -9.92
CA GLU A 395 6.56 -25.18 -11.39
C GLU A 395 5.27 -24.73 -12.14
N PRO A 396 4.06 -25.25 -11.81
CA PRO A 396 2.81 -24.74 -12.38
C PRO A 396 2.55 -23.25 -12.06
N ALA A 397 2.89 -22.81 -10.85
CA ALA A 397 2.70 -21.43 -10.44
C ALA A 397 3.59 -20.46 -11.24
N ILE A 398 4.85 -20.83 -11.49
CA ILE A 398 5.75 -20.09 -12.37
C ILE A 398 5.18 -20.03 -13.80
N ALA A 399 4.66 -21.16 -14.29
CA ALA A 399 4.09 -21.24 -15.64
C ALA A 399 2.87 -20.32 -15.81
N ALA A 400 1.97 -20.26 -14.81
CA ALA A 400 0.78 -19.41 -14.84
C ALA A 400 1.11 -17.90 -14.91
N VAL A 401 2.14 -17.44 -14.18
CA VAL A 401 2.60 -16.05 -14.28
C VAL A 401 3.35 -15.82 -15.60
N ARG A 402 4.15 -16.79 -16.05
CA ARG A 402 4.94 -16.68 -17.30
C ARG A 402 4.07 -16.68 -18.56
N SER A 403 2.93 -17.37 -18.55
CA SER A 403 1.98 -17.41 -19.67
C SER A 403 1.09 -16.16 -19.75
N GLY A 404 1.01 -15.37 -18.67
CA GLY A 404 0.09 -14.26 -18.54
C GLY A 404 -1.31 -14.66 -18.06
N GLU A 405 -1.52 -15.92 -17.63
CA GLU A 405 -2.77 -16.32 -16.95
C GLU A 405 -2.97 -15.53 -15.63
N ILE A 406 -1.85 -15.22 -14.96
CA ILE A 406 -1.81 -14.33 -13.79
C ILE A 406 -0.90 -13.14 -14.10
N GLN A 407 -1.47 -11.94 -14.06
CA GLN A 407 -0.71 -10.70 -14.22
C GLN A 407 -0.32 -10.11 -12.86
N ILE A 408 0.95 -9.70 -12.70
CA ILE A 408 1.43 -9.00 -11.49
C ILE A 408 1.60 -7.50 -11.81
N ILE A 409 0.98 -6.65 -10.99
CA ILE A 409 1.03 -5.20 -11.10
C ILE A 409 1.65 -4.61 -9.82
N PRO A 410 2.69 -3.74 -9.91
CA PRO A 410 3.47 -3.40 -11.10
C PRO A 410 4.36 -4.54 -11.61
N ASP A 411 4.64 -4.54 -12.92
CA ASP A 411 5.43 -5.58 -13.61
C ASP A 411 6.85 -5.78 -13.04
N ARG A 412 7.44 -4.77 -12.38
CA ARG A 412 8.75 -4.94 -11.73
C ARG A 412 8.79 -6.08 -10.71
N PHE A 413 7.65 -6.40 -10.08
CA PHE A 413 7.56 -7.50 -9.12
C PHE A 413 7.49 -8.89 -9.78
N THR A 414 7.24 -8.98 -11.08
CA THR A 414 7.28 -10.23 -11.84
C THR A 414 8.67 -10.88 -11.76
N ARG A 415 9.73 -10.09 -11.93
CA ARG A 415 11.12 -10.58 -11.80
C ARG A 415 11.45 -11.01 -10.36
N VAL A 416 10.93 -10.27 -9.38
CA VAL A 416 11.09 -10.57 -7.95
C VAL A 416 10.40 -11.89 -7.61
N TYR A 417 9.20 -12.12 -8.15
CA TYR A 417 8.46 -13.37 -8.07
C TYR A 417 9.24 -14.55 -8.66
N PHE A 418 9.73 -14.45 -9.91
CA PHE A 418 10.46 -15.55 -10.54
C PHE A 418 11.76 -15.90 -9.82
N ASN A 419 12.56 -14.91 -9.45
CA ASN A 419 13.81 -15.16 -8.72
C ASN A 419 13.55 -15.94 -7.42
N TRP A 420 12.46 -15.63 -6.72
CA TRP A 420 12.11 -16.34 -5.51
C TRP A 420 11.57 -17.75 -5.78
N MET A 421 10.63 -17.89 -6.71
CA MET A 421 10.00 -19.16 -7.04
C MET A 421 10.97 -20.17 -7.65
N GLU A 422 11.96 -19.74 -8.42
CA GLU A 422 12.97 -20.62 -9.04
C GLU A 422 14.00 -21.14 -8.02
N ASN A 423 14.22 -20.42 -6.92
CA ASN A 423 15.19 -20.77 -5.87
C ASN A 423 14.54 -21.29 -4.58
N ILE A 424 13.22 -21.54 -4.60
CA ILE A 424 12.45 -21.93 -3.43
C ILE A 424 12.88 -23.32 -2.90
N ARG A 425 12.96 -23.46 -1.57
CA ARG A 425 13.30 -24.71 -0.87
C ARG A 425 12.08 -25.36 -0.25
N ASP A 426 12.20 -26.66 0.09
CA ASP A 426 11.15 -27.38 0.81
C ASP A 426 10.75 -26.62 2.08
N TRP A 427 9.44 -26.45 2.27
CA TRP A 427 8.90 -25.56 3.28
C TRP A 427 8.68 -26.32 4.60
N PRO A 428 9.27 -25.90 5.72
CA PRO A 428 8.92 -26.43 7.04
C PRO A 428 7.49 -25.98 7.41
N ILE A 429 6.56 -26.93 7.47
CA ILE A 429 5.13 -26.67 7.71
C ILE A 429 4.68 -26.95 9.14
N SER A 430 5.48 -27.64 9.97
CA SER A 430 5.18 -27.83 11.40
C SER A 430 5.65 -26.65 12.26
N ARG A 431 4.97 -26.42 13.38
CA ARG A 431 5.28 -25.43 14.42
C ARG A 431 4.96 -26.02 15.80
N GLN A 432 5.84 -25.78 16.77
CA GLN A 432 5.70 -26.27 18.16
C GLN A 432 4.87 -25.30 19.02
N LEU A 433 3.79 -24.80 18.45
CA LEU A 433 2.86 -23.87 19.08
C LEU A 433 1.65 -24.63 19.62
N TRP A 434 0.92 -24.01 20.54
CA TRP A 434 -0.36 -24.55 21.00
C TRP A 434 -1.52 -24.03 20.16
N TRP A 435 -1.40 -22.79 19.66
CA TRP A 435 -2.40 -22.13 18.83
C TRP A 435 -2.14 -22.35 17.33
N GLY A 436 -3.12 -22.88 16.61
CA GLY A 436 -3.07 -23.15 15.18
C GLY A 436 -3.77 -24.45 14.80
N HIS A 437 -3.74 -24.79 13.51
CA HIS A 437 -4.32 -26.02 13.00
C HIS A 437 -3.46 -27.23 13.39
N ARG A 438 -3.95 -28.09 14.29
CA ARG A 438 -3.22 -29.32 14.65
C ARG A 438 -2.97 -30.19 13.41
N ILE A 439 -1.76 -30.70 13.29
CA ILE A 439 -1.38 -31.59 12.19
C ILE A 439 -2.26 -32.85 12.25
N PRO A 440 -2.96 -33.22 11.16
CA PRO A 440 -3.92 -34.32 11.16
C PRO A 440 -3.25 -35.68 10.95
N VAL A 441 -2.07 -35.89 11.56
CA VAL A 441 -1.33 -37.16 11.51
C VAL A 441 -1.51 -37.91 12.83
N TYR A 442 -1.80 -39.19 12.73
CA TYR A 442 -2.07 -40.08 13.84
C TYR A 442 -1.05 -41.22 13.82
N THR A 443 -0.57 -41.58 15.01
CA THR A 443 0.34 -42.71 15.24
C THR A 443 -0.34 -43.72 16.14
N CYS A 444 -0.29 -45.00 15.77
CA CYS A 444 -0.68 -46.10 16.63
C CYS A 444 0.31 -46.24 17.79
N GLU A 445 -0.17 -46.18 19.04
CA GLU A 445 0.71 -46.29 20.23
C GLU A 445 1.13 -47.72 20.54
N ARG A 446 0.58 -48.71 19.83
CA ARG A 446 1.07 -50.09 19.91
C ARG A 446 2.42 -50.20 19.21
N GLU A 447 3.45 -50.55 19.96
CA GLU A 447 4.83 -50.71 19.47
C GLU A 447 4.94 -51.70 18.31
N ASP A 448 4.14 -52.77 18.31
CA ASP A 448 4.13 -53.80 17.25
C ASP A 448 3.41 -53.37 15.96
N CYS A 449 2.66 -52.26 16.01
CA CYS A 449 1.98 -51.68 14.85
C CYS A 449 2.68 -50.41 14.36
N ALA A 450 2.89 -49.44 15.24
CA ALA A 450 3.51 -48.13 14.99
C ALA A 450 3.03 -47.41 13.71
N HIS A 451 1.83 -47.75 13.21
CA HIS A 451 1.32 -47.25 11.95
C HIS A 451 1.07 -45.74 12.03
N VAL A 452 1.54 -45.00 11.03
CA VAL A 452 1.39 -43.55 10.90
C VAL A 452 0.56 -43.24 9.67
N TRP A 453 -0.50 -42.45 9.81
CA TRP A 453 -1.35 -42.03 8.70
C TRP A 453 -1.93 -40.63 8.94
N ALA A 454 -2.38 -39.97 7.88
CA ALA A 454 -3.11 -38.71 7.96
C ALA A 454 -4.62 -38.94 7.79
N SER A 455 -5.46 -38.16 8.46
CA SER A 455 -6.93 -38.27 8.36
C SER A 455 -7.63 -36.93 8.51
N VAL A 456 -8.64 -36.65 7.67
CA VAL A 456 -9.41 -35.40 7.74
C VAL A 456 -10.27 -35.37 9.00
N ASP A 457 -10.99 -36.46 9.22
CA ASP A 457 -11.79 -36.69 10.42
C ASP A 457 -10.94 -37.33 11.50
N GLU A 458 -11.29 -37.08 12.76
CA GLU A 458 -10.60 -37.69 13.88
C GLU A 458 -10.90 -39.21 13.91
N PRO A 459 -9.89 -40.08 13.77
CA PRO A 459 -10.09 -41.52 13.74
C PRO A 459 -10.39 -42.04 15.15
N ASP A 460 -11.35 -42.96 15.25
CA ASP A 460 -11.67 -43.67 16.49
C ASP A 460 -10.75 -44.89 16.72
N ARG A 461 -10.18 -45.44 15.64
CA ARG A 461 -9.37 -46.68 15.64
C ARG A 461 -8.23 -46.64 14.63
N CYS A 462 -7.19 -47.42 14.89
CA CYS A 462 -6.08 -47.62 13.97
C CYS A 462 -6.56 -48.46 12.76
N PRO A 463 -6.33 -48.00 11.51
CA PRO A 463 -6.78 -48.74 10.32
C PRO A 463 -6.00 -50.05 10.10
N SER A 464 -4.82 -50.19 10.71
CA SER A 464 -3.97 -51.39 10.57
C SER A 464 -4.32 -52.48 11.59
N CYS A 465 -4.48 -52.13 12.88
CA CYS A 465 -4.65 -53.12 13.96
C CYS A 465 -5.94 -52.98 14.79
N GLY A 466 -6.77 -51.97 14.52
CA GLY A 466 -8.07 -51.76 15.17
C GLY A 466 -8.05 -51.24 16.61
N THR A 467 -6.87 -50.94 17.17
CA THR A 467 -6.74 -50.35 18.53
C THR A 467 -7.29 -48.92 18.58
N ILE A 468 -7.72 -48.50 19.78
CA ILE A 468 -8.13 -47.11 20.08
C ILE A 468 -6.99 -46.27 20.68
N ALA A 469 -5.84 -46.90 20.98
CA ALA A 469 -4.66 -46.21 21.51
C ALA A 469 -3.94 -45.46 20.38
N LEU A 470 -4.40 -44.24 20.12
CA LEU A 470 -3.92 -43.37 19.05
C LEU A 470 -3.36 -42.08 19.64
N ARG A 471 -2.27 -41.60 19.03
CA ARG A 471 -1.68 -40.30 19.35
C ARG A 471 -1.68 -39.42 18.11
N GLN A 472 -2.39 -38.30 18.16
CA GLN A 472 -2.26 -37.26 17.14
C GLN A 472 -0.95 -36.48 17.35
N ASP A 473 -0.30 -36.08 16.25
CA ASP A 473 0.86 -35.20 16.28
C ASP A 473 0.56 -33.94 17.13
N PRO A 474 1.46 -33.56 18.06
CA PRO A 474 1.22 -32.44 18.97
C PRO A 474 1.36 -31.07 18.28
N ASP A 475 2.09 -31.02 17.16
CA ASP A 475 2.42 -29.80 16.42
C ASP A 475 1.19 -29.21 15.71
N VAL A 476 1.30 -27.93 15.39
CA VAL A 476 0.36 -27.21 14.54
C VAL A 476 1.01 -26.84 13.21
N LEU A 477 0.18 -26.54 12.22
CA LEU A 477 0.64 -26.07 10.92
C LEU A 477 1.05 -24.59 10.99
N ASP A 478 2.00 -24.24 10.14
CA ASP A 478 2.33 -22.86 9.79
C ASP A 478 1.07 -22.10 9.36
N THR A 479 0.87 -20.89 9.87
CA THR A 479 -0.26 -20.00 9.50
C THR A 479 -0.36 -19.85 7.99
N TRP A 480 0.77 -19.69 7.29
CA TRP A 480 0.77 -19.51 5.83
C TRP A 480 0.26 -20.74 5.07
N PHE A 481 0.22 -21.92 5.69
CA PHE A 481 -0.41 -23.11 5.12
C PHE A 481 -1.92 -22.96 5.03
N SER A 482 -2.56 -22.46 6.09
CA SER A 482 -4.01 -22.25 6.06
C SER A 482 -4.39 -21.00 5.27
N SER A 483 -3.64 -19.92 5.39
CA SER A 483 -3.89 -18.69 4.63
C SER A 483 -3.64 -18.89 3.12
N GLY A 484 -2.79 -19.84 2.72
CA GLY A 484 -2.60 -20.19 1.30
C GLY A 484 -3.85 -20.80 0.63
N LEU A 485 -4.85 -21.27 1.38
CA LEU A 485 -6.09 -21.85 0.84
C LEU A 485 -7.21 -20.81 0.64
N TRP A 486 -6.98 -19.57 1.10
CA TRP A 486 -7.99 -18.53 1.29
C TRP A 486 -8.91 -18.29 0.09
N PRO A 487 -8.43 -18.21 -1.17
CA PRO A 487 -9.27 -17.82 -2.30
C PRO A 487 -10.39 -18.79 -2.66
N PHE A 488 -10.33 -20.03 -2.15
CA PHE A 488 -11.29 -21.08 -2.48
C PHE A 488 -11.86 -21.79 -1.25
N SER A 489 -11.12 -21.86 -0.14
CA SER A 489 -11.67 -22.39 1.11
C SER A 489 -12.78 -21.50 1.66
N THR A 490 -12.64 -20.18 1.58
CA THR A 490 -13.69 -19.22 2.01
C THR A 490 -14.96 -19.30 1.17
N LEU A 491 -14.88 -19.88 -0.02
CA LEU A 491 -16.00 -20.08 -0.92
C LEU A 491 -16.67 -21.45 -0.78
N GLY A 492 -16.15 -22.34 0.07
CA GLY A 492 -16.79 -23.62 0.36
C GLY A 492 -15.96 -24.87 0.06
N TRP A 493 -14.78 -24.73 -0.55
CA TRP A 493 -13.87 -25.87 -0.75
C TRP A 493 -13.47 -26.46 0.62
N PRO A 494 -13.44 -27.80 0.81
CA PRO A 494 -13.32 -28.84 -0.20
C PRO A 494 -14.64 -29.36 -0.77
N ASP A 495 -15.77 -28.80 -0.33
CA ASP A 495 -17.07 -29.12 -0.92
C ASP A 495 -17.28 -28.30 -2.19
N ASP A 496 -18.14 -28.82 -3.07
CA ASP A 496 -18.48 -28.19 -4.34
C ASP A 496 -19.75 -27.34 -4.15
N THR A 497 -19.57 -26.18 -3.52
CA THR A 497 -20.64 -25.23 -3.17
C THR A 497 -21.01 -24.31 -4.33
N ASP A 498 -22.20 -23.71 -4.25
CA ASP A 498 -22.64 -22.70 -5.24
C ASP A 498 -21.70 -21.48 -5.25
N ASP A 499 -21.27 -21.03 -4.07
CA ASP A 499 -20.31 -19.93 -3.92
C ASP A 499 -18.97 -20.25 -4.62
N LEU A 500 -18.43 -21.46 -4.46
CA LEU A 500 -17.21 -21.89 -5.15
C LEU A 500 -17.39 -21.91 -6.66
N ARG A 501 -18.53 -22.40 -7.16
CA ARG A 501 -18.79 -22.45 -8.61
C ARG A 501 -19.00 -21.07 -9.22
N HIS A 502 -19.60 -20.14 -8.48
CA HIS A 502 -19.96 -18.82 -9.00
C HIS A 502 -18.83 -17.80 -8.88
N PHE A 503 -18.07 -17.83 -7.78
CA PHE A 503 -17.12 -16.77 -7.43
C PHE A 503 -15.64 -17.15 -7.57
N TYR A 504 -15.32 -18.40 -7.95
CA TYR A 504 -13.94 -18.86 -8.21
C TYR A 504 -13.70 -19.21 -9.69
N PRO A 505 -12.57 -18.79 -10.30
CA PRO A 505 -11.48 -17.96 -9.76
C PRO A 505 -11.89 -16.54 -9.38
N THR A 506 -11.14 -15.91 -8.47
CA THR A 506 -11.38 -14.51 -8.11
C THR A 506 -10.78 -13.56 -9.16
N SER A 507 -11.17 -12.28 -9.13
CA SER A 507 -10.74 -11.32 -10.15
C SER A 507 -9.36 -10.72 -9.83
N VAL A 508 -9.22 -10.17 -8.62
CA VAL A 508 -8.01 -9.46 -8.18
C VAL A 508 -7.61 -9.91 -6.78
N MET A 509 -6.32 -10.20 -6.60
CA MET A 509 -5.65 -10.31 -5.32
C MET A 509 -4.86 -9.04 -5.04
N GLU A 510 -5.46 -8.16 -4.24
CA GLU A 510 -4.86 -6.92 -3.77
C GLU A 510 -4.07 -7.21 -2.49
N THR A 511 -2.80 -6.81 -2.41
CA THR A 511 -2.05 -6.86 -1.15
C THR A 511 -0.76 -6.03 -1.17
N GLY A 512 -0.08 -5.91 -0.02
CA GLY A 512 1.23 -5.29 0.07
C GLY A 512 2.31 -6.18 -0.53
N TYR A 513 3.32 -5.60 -1.18
CA TYR A 513 4.42 -6.39 -1.77
C TYR A 513 5.19 -7.24 -0.74
N ASP A 514 5.10 -6.93 0.55
CA ASP A 514 5.82 -7.62 1.61
C ASP A 514 5.30 -9.04 1.88
N ILE A 515 4.10 -9.39 1.41
CA ILE A 515 3.54 -10.74 1.52
C ILE A 515 3.37 -11.46 0.17
N LEU A 516 3.99 -10.96 -0.89
CA LEU A 516 4.03 -11.62 -2.21
C LEU A 516 4.49 -13.09 -2.12
N PHE A 517 5.52 -13.35 -1.31
CA PHE A 517 6.11 -14.70 -1.18
C PHE A 517 5.42 -15.56 -0.12
N PHE A 518 5.09 -14.94 1.03
CA PHE A 518 4.45 -15.62 2.14
C PHE A 518 3.04 -16.09 1.79
N TRP A 519 2.32 -15.31 0.98
CA TRP A 519 0.90 -15.50 0.79
C TRP A 519 0.49 -15.67 -0.67
N VAL A 520 0.73 -14.66 -1.52
CA VAL A 520 0.30 -14.71 -2.93
C VAL A 520 0.86 -15.93 -3.64
N ALA A 521 2.16 -16.19 -3.53
CA ALA A 521 2.78 -17.36 -4.13
C ALA A 521 2.21 -18.69 -3.58
N ARG A 522 1.88 -18.76 -2.28
CA ARG A 522 1.26 -19.94 -1.67
C ARG A 522 -0.15 -20.16 -2.22
N MET A 523 -0.93 -19.09 -2.39
CA MET A 523 -2.27 -19.15 -2.99
C MET A 523 -2.23 -19.62 -4.43
N ILE A 524 -1.28 -19.15 -5.25
CA ILE A 524 -1.14 -19.61 -6.64
C ILE A 524 -0.85 -21.11 -6.68
N MET A 525 0.13 -21.57 -5.89
CA MET A 525 0.48 -22.99 -5.82
C MET A 525 -0.70 -23.86 -5.39
N PHE A 526 -1.39 -23.48 -4.30
CA PHE A 526 -2.49 -24.27 -3.76
C PHE A 526 -3.77 -24.19 -4.61
N GLY A 527 -4.07 -23.05 -5.22
CA GLY A 527 -5.17 -22.92 -6.16
C GLY A 527 -5.01 -23.90 -7.32
N LEU A 528 -3.86 -23.86 -7.99
CA LEU A 528 -3.58 -24.76 -9.11
C LEU A 528 -3.58 -26.24 -8.69
N GLU A 529 -3.01 -26.57 -7.54
CA GLU A 529 -2.92 -27.94 -7.03
C GLU A 529 -4.28 -28.54 -6.62
N PHE A 530 -5.15 -27.76 -5.98
CA PHE A 530 -6.39 -28.29 -5.39
C PHE A 530 -7.64 -28.06 -6.23
N THR A 531 -7.63 -27.07 -7.13
CA THR A 531 -8.78 -26.72 -7.98
C THR A 531 -8.49 -26.91 -9.47
N GLY A 532 -7.21 -27.01 -9.86
CA GLY A 532 -6.80 -27.07 -11.27
C GLY A 532 -6.87 -25.73 -12.01
N LYS A 533 -7.14 -24.62 -11.31
CA LYS A 533 -7.27 -23.27 -11.90
C LYS A 533 -6.39 -22.28 -11.13
N ALA A 534 -5.90 -21.24 -11.81
CA ALA A 534 -5.32 -20.09 -11.13
C ALA A 534 -6.34 -19.49 -10.13
N PRO A 535 -5.92 -19.11 -8.91
CA PRO A 535 -6.85 -18.59 -7.90
C PRO A 535 -7.40 -17.20 -8.21
N PHE A 536 -6.67 -16.41 -8.99
CA PHE A 536 -7.00 -15.05 -9.39
C PHE A 536 -6.33 -14.71 -10.73
N HIS A 537 -6.88 -13.74 -11.45
CA HIS A 537 -6.34 -13.28 -12.73
C HIS A 537 -5.30 -12.17 -12.59
N THR A 538 -5.46 -11.29 -11.60
CA THR A 538 -4.56 -10.15 -11.37
C THR A 538 -4.06 -10.14 -9.92
N VAL A 539 -2.77 -9.92 -9.74
CA VAL A 539 -2.15 -9.59 -8.45
C VAL A 539 -1.81 -8.11 -8.47
N TYR A 540 -2.47 -7.32 -7.64
CA TYR A 540 -2.17 -5.91 -7.47
C TYR A 540 -1.36 -5.71 -6.18
N LEU A 541 -0.14 -5.21 -6.32
CA LEU A 541 0.78 -4.98 -5.21
C LEU A 541 0.87 -3.50 -4.89
N HIS A 542 0.35 -3.10 -3.74
CA HIS A 542 0.53 -1.74 -3.21
C HIS A 542 1.85 -1.61 -2.44
N GLY A 543 2.32 -0.37 -2.25
CA GLY A 543 3.46 -0.08 -1.38
C GLY A 543 3.07 0.03 0.09
N LEU A 544 4.03 0.27 0.97
CA LEU A 544 3.80 0.36 2.41
C LEU A 544 3.58 1.79 2.86
N VAL A 545 2.60 1.99 3.74
CA VAL A 545 2.44 3.26 4.46
C VAL A 545 3.53 3.35 5.54
N LYS A 546 4.34 4.39 5.47
CA LYS A 546 5.45 4.67 6.39
C LYS A 546 5.04 5.73 7.41
N ALA A 547 5.63 5.62 8.60
CA ALA A 547 5.54 6.66 9.62
C ALA A 547 6.37 7.88 9.22
N GLU A 548 6.19 8.98 9.96
CA GLU A 548 7.04 10.16 9.85
C GLU A 548 8.53 9.77 10.00
N GLY A 549 9.41 10.30 9.14
CA GLY A 549 10.81 9.89 9.06
C GLY A 549 11.07 8.63 8.20
N GLY A 550 10.06 8.09 7.51
CA GLY A 550 10.24 7.06 6.46
C GLY A 550 10.41 5.62 6.97
N GLN A 551 10.16 5.38 8.26
CA GLN A 551 10.23 4.03 8.83
C GLN A 551 8.93 3.25 8.59
N LYS A 552 9.04 1.94 8.33
CA LYS A 552 7.86 1.03 8.28
C LYS A 552 7.09 1.11 9.60
N MET A 553 5.77 1.26 9.52
CA MET A 553 4.88 1.16 10.69
C MET A 553 4.86 -0.28 11.22
N SER A 554 5.01 -0.44 12.52
CA SER A 554 4.86 -1.75 13.18
C SER A 554 4.53 -1.59 14.65
N LYS A 555 3.67 -2.48 15.16
CA LYS A 555 3.28 -2.49 16.59
C LYS A 555 4.50 -2.61 17.51
N THR A 556 5.51 -3.40 17.11
CA THR A 556 6.76 -3.59 17.86
C THR A 556 7.57 -2.31 18.02
N LYS A 557 7.52 -1.38 17.06
CA LYS A 557 8.21 -0.08 17.14
C LYS A 557 7.40 1.01 17.84
N GLY A 558 6.14 0.75 18.17
CA GLY A 558 5.25 1.73 18.81
C GLY A 558 4.93 2.95 17.94
N ASN A 559 5.14 2.86 16.62
CA ASN A 559 4.92 3.95 15.66
C ASN A 559 3.65 3.77 14.82
N VAL A 560 2.68 3.03 15.36
CA VAL A 560 1.39 2.75 14.72
C VAL A 560 0.38 3.81 15.13
N GLN A 561 -0.43 4.28 14.18
CA GLN A 561 -1.60 5.11 14.41
C GLN A 561 -2.86 4.29 14.13
N ASP A 562 -3.84 4.38 15.03
CA ASP A 562 -5.17 3.76 14.84
C ASP A 562 -5.93 4.53 13.75
N PRO A 563 -6.50 3.86 12.74
CA PRO A 563 -7.32 4.53 11.74
C PRO A 563 -8.52 5.27 12.33
N LEU A 564 -9.08 4.83 13.47
CA LEU A 564 -10.23 5.48 14.10
C LEU A 564 -9.92 6.89 14.59
N ASP A 565 -8.70 7.12 15.11
CA ASP A 565 -8.28 8.44 15.57
C ASP A 565 -8.25 9.44 14.39
N LEU A 566 -7.78 8.99 13.23
CA LEU A 566 -7.76 9.81 12.02
C LEU A 566 -9.16 10.03 11.44
N ILE A 567 -10.04 9.03 11.52
CA ILE A 567 -11.44 9.16 11.11
C ILE A 567 -12.15 10.18 11.99
N GLU A 568 -11.97 10.13 13.31
CA GLU A 568 -12.55 11.10 14.23
C GLU A 568 -12.08 12.53 13.94
N GLN A 569 -10.79 12.70 13.63
CA GLN A 569 -10.19 14.01 13.41
C GLN A 569 -10.48 14.62 12.03
N TYR A 570 -10.48 13.80 10.97
CA TYR A 570 -10.52 14.27 9.57
C TYR A 570 -11.72 13.77 8.77
N GLY A 571 -12.37 12.70 9.21
CA GLY A 571 -13.39 11.97 8.46
C GLY A 571 -12.81 10.86 7.59
N THR A 572 -13.61 9.82 7.35
CA THR A 572 -13.24 8.64 6.59
C THR A 572 -12.94 8.97 5.13
N ASP A 573 -13.77 9.79 4.48
CA ASP A 573 -13.54 10.17 3.08
C ASP A 573 -12.22 10.92 2.89
N ALA A 574 -11.86 11.81 3.83
CA ALA A 574 -10.60 12.53 3.78
C ALA A 574 -9.40 11.57 3.91
N LEU A 575 -9.48 10.61 4.83
CA LEU A 575 -8.46 9.59 5.02
C LEU A 575 -8.30 8.72 3.77
N ARG A 576 -9.40 8.24 3.18
CA ARG A 576 -9.40 7.43 1.93
C ARG A 576 -8.78 8.18 0.77
N LEU A 577 -9.15 9.43 0.58
CA LEU A 577 -8.57 10.30 -0.46
C LEU A 577 -7.07 10.54 -0.23
N ALA A 578 -6.62 10.65 1.03
CA ALA A 578 -5.22 10.92 1.37
C ALA A 578 -4.31 9.71 1.15
N VAL A 579 -4.80 8.49 1.41
CA VAL A 579 -4.05 7.26 1.11
C VAL A 579 -4.07 6.86 -0.35
N THR A 580 -4.94 7.47 -1.17
CA THR A 580 -5.09 7.12 -2.60
C THR A 580 -4.47 8.17 -3.52
N ILE A 581 -4.90 9.44 -3.44
CA ILE A 581 -4.50 10.48 -4.40
C ILE A 581 -3.03 10.86 -4.18
N GLY A 582 -2.23 10.77 -5.23
CA GLY A 582 -0.79 11.02 -5.19
C GLY A 582 0.07 9.77 -4.97
N ASN A 583 -0.56 8.59 -4.90
CA ASN A 583 0.14 7.32 -4.75
C ASN A 583 0.00 6.45 -6.01
N ALA A 584 1.13 5.86 -6.42
CA ALA A 584 1.18 4.90 -7.52
C ALA A 584 1.35 3.47 -6.98
N PRO A 585 0.87 2.45 -7.72
CA PRO A 585 0.98 1.05 -7.30
C PRO A 585 2.43 0.66 -6.96
N GLY A 586 2.60 -0.10 -5.89
CA GLY A 586 3.89 -0.61 -5.43
C GLY A 586 4.84 0.40 -4.76
N ASN A 587 4.51 1.70 -4.69
CA ASN A 587 5.37 2.71 -4.08
C ASN A 587 5.00 2.99 -2.61
N ASP A 588 6.01 3.01 -1.74
CA ASP A 588 5.84 3.41 -0.36
C ASP A 588 5.58 4.91 -0.25
N PHE A 589 4.77 5.33 0.71
CA PHE A 589 4.50 6.75 0.97
C PHE A 589 4.30 7.03 2.47
N THR A 590 4.37 8.30 2.85
CA THR A 590 4.14 8.77 4.22
C THR A 590 2.85 9.56 4.27
N LEU A 591 1.97 9.20 5.21
CA LEU A 591 0.77 9.98 5.48
C LEU A 591 1.13 11.18 6.35
N THR A 592 0.84 12.40 5.88
CA THR A 592 1.17 13.64 6.61
C THR A 592 -0.10 14.36 7.07
N PRO A 593 -0.09 15.08 8.20
CA PRO A 593 -1.23 15.90 8.63
C PRO A 593 -1.69 16.87 7.53
N GLY A 594 -0.75 17.53 6.82
CA GLY A 594 -1.08 18.43 5.73
C GLY A 594 -1.80 17.75 4.55
N SER A 595 -1.46 16.49 4.24
CA SER A 595 -2.21 15.73 3.23
C SER A 595 -3.64 15.44 3.67
N LEU A 596 -3.86 15.07 4.93
CA LEU A 596 -5.19 14.80 5.50
C LEU A 596 -6.05 16.07 5.54
N GLU A 597 -5.47 17.19 5.99
CA GLU A 597 -6.14 18.50 6.03
C GLU A 597 -6.58 18.93 4.62
N ALA A 598 -5.69 18.83 3.63
CA ALA A 598 -6.03 19.16 2.25
C ALA A 598 -7.18 18.31 1.70
N LYS A 599 -7.27 17.02 2.06
CA LYS A 599 -8.38 16.16 1.63
C LYS A 599 -9.68 16.44 2.39
N ARG A 600 -9.62 16.74 3.69
CA ARG A 600 -10.78 17.21 4.46
C ARG A 600 -11.34 18.50 3.88
N ASP A 601 -10.47 19.44 3.52
CA ASP A 601 -10.87 20.72 2.94
C ASP A 601 -11.53 20.54 1.56
N PHE A 602 -11.13 19.52 0.80
CA PHE A 602 -11.82 19.12 -0.42
C PHE A 602 -13.20 18.51 -0.19
N VAL A 603 -13.36 17.62 0.79
CA VAL A 603 -14.70 17.13 1.15
C VAL A 603 -15.62 18.29 1.55
N ASN A 604 -15.10 19.25 2.30
CA ASN A 604 -15.81 20.50 2.61
C ASN A 604 -16.14 21.35 1.36
N LYS A 605 -15.22 21.43 0.39
CA LYS A 605 -15.47 22.12 -0.89
C LYS A 605 -16.60 21.45 -1.67
N LEU A 606 -16.63 20.11 -1.74
CA LEU A 606 -17.72 19.35 -2.38
C LEU A 606 -19.06 19.59 -1.69
N TRP A 607 -19.06 19.64 -0.35
CA TRP A 607 -20.25 19.96 0.43
C TRP A 607 -20.78 21.37 0.12
N ASN A 608 -19.89 22.36 0.10
CA ASN A 608 -20.22 23.74 -0.26
C ASN A 608 -20.74 23.86 -1.70
N LEU A 609 -20.17 23.10 -2.62
CA LEU A 609 -20.64 23.03 -3.99
C LEU A 609 -22.06 22.45 -4.06
N GLY A 610 -22.35 21.35 -3.36
CA GLY A 610 -23.70 20.76 -3.37
C GLY A 610 -24.76 21.68 -2.80
N ARG A 611 -24.43 22.46 -1.77
CA ARG A 611 -25.30 23.50 -1.24
C ARG A 611 -25.55 24.61 -2.24
N PHE A 612 -24.51 25.04 -2.96
CA PHE A 612 -24.64 26.03 -4.03
C PHE A 612 -25.57 25.52 -5.12
N VAL A 613 -25.41 24.28 -5.57
CA VAL A 613 -26.28 23.63 -6.55
C VAL A 613 -27.72 23.61 -6.04
N GLN A 614 -27.98 23.15 -4.81
CA GLN A 614 -29.33 23.12 -4.23
C GLN A 614 -29.98 24.50 -4.14
N ALA A 615 -29.23 25.52 -3.74
CA ALA A 615 -29.75 26.88 -3.60
C ALA A 615 -30.08 27.55 -4.95
N ASN A 616 -29.38 27.15 -6.02
CA ASN A 616 -29.50 27.76 -7.34
C ASN A 616 -30.17 26.87 -8.38
N THR A 617 -30.85 25.81 -7.95
CA THR A 617 -31.66 24.93 -8.81
C THR A 617 -33.05 24.75 -8.21
N THR A 618 -34.03 24.47 -9.06
CA THR A 618 -35.38 24.07 -8.68
C THR A 618 -35.44 22.57 -8.42
N ALA A 619 -36.52 22.11 -7.78
CA ALA A 619 -36.78 20.68 -7.61
C ALA A 619 -36.86 19.95 -8.97
N ALA A 620 -37.48 20.57 -9.98
CA ALA A 620 -37.59 20.01 -11.32
C ALA A 620 -36.22 19.86 -12.00
N GLU A 621 -35.40 20.91 -12.02
CA GLU A 621 -34.05 20.87 -12.61
C GLU A 621 -33.15 19.82 -11.92
N ARG A 622 -33.30 19.64 -10.60
CA ARG A 622 -32.63 18.56 -9.87
C ARG A 622 -33.20 17.18 -10.15
N GLY A 623 -34.49 17.08 -10.43
CA GLY A 623 -35.13 15.84 -10.88
C GLY A 623 -34.50 15.29 -12.16
N ASP A 624 -33.97 16.19 -13.00
CA ASP A 624 -33.31 15.86 -14.27
C ASP A 624 -31.78 15.61 -14.13
N ALA A 625 -31.23 15.61 -12.91
CA ALA A 625 -29.79 15.47 -12.67
C ALA A 625 -29.20 14.12 -13.14
N LEU A 626 -30.06 13.09 -13.23
CA LEU A 626 -29.66 11.75 -13.64
C LEU A 626 -29.47 11.62 -15.16
N GLU A 627 -29.98 12.57 -15.95
CA GLU A 627 -29.81 12.57 -17.40
C GLU A 627 -28.34 12.74 -17.82
N ARG A 628 -28.05 12.48 -19.09
CA ARG A 628 -26.71 12.73 -19.67
C ARG A 628 -26.49 14.24 -19.75
N ALA A 629 -25.33 14.70 -19.29
CA ALA A 629 -24.91 16.09 -19.48
C ALA A 629 -24.57 16.30 -20.96
N ARG A 630 -25.40 17.08 -21.67
CA ARG A 630 -25.19 17.40 -23.08
C ARG A 630 -25.49 18.89 -23.28
N PRO A 631 -24.62 19.64 -23.96
CA PRO A 631 -24.90 21.01 -24.31
C PRO A 631 -25.93 21.01 -25.45
N LEU A 632 -26.83 22.00 -25.42
CA LEU A 632 -27.77 22.23 -26.51
C LEU A 632 -27.07 22.98 -27.67
N PRO A 633 -27.47 22.78 -28.93
CA PRO A 633 -27.00 23.62 -30.03
C PRO A 633 -27.25 25.10 -29.72
N GLY A 634 -26.19 25.92 -29.77
CA GLY A 634 -26.26 27.35 -29.41
C GLY A 634 -26.15 27.66 -27.92
N ALA A 635 -25.85 26.67 -27.07
CA ALA A 635 -25.59 26.88 -25.64
C ALA A 635 -24.39 27.82 -25.40
N PRO A 636 -24.36 28.54 -24.26
CA PRO A 636 -23.22 29.33 -23.83
C PRO A 636 -21.88 28.58 -23.90
N LEU A 637 -20.80 29.32 -24.18
CA LEU A 637 -19.46 28.76 -24.29
C LEU A 637 -19.05 27.94 -23.06
N ALA A 638 -19.36 28.44 -21.86
CA ALA A 638 -19.04 27.78 -20.60
C ALA A 638 -19.75 26.41 -20.46
N ASP A 639 -21.00 26.32 -20.92
CA ASP A 639 -21.81 25.09 -20.86
C ASP A 639 -21.29 24.03 -21.84
N ARG A 640 -20.92 24.45 -23.05
CA ARG A 640 -20.26 23.58 -24.04
C ARG A 640 -18.91 23.07 -23.51
N TRP A 641 -18.12 23.97 -22.95
CA TRP A 641 -16.81 23.65 -22.37
C TRP A 641 -16.92 22.63 -21.23
N ILE A 642 -17.77 22.88 -20.22
CA ILE A 642 -17.85 21.99 -19.06
C ILE A 642 -18.35 20.59 -19.44
N CYS A 643 -19.25 20.48 -20.44
CA CYS A 643 -19.70 19.18 -20.94
C CYS A 643 -18.56 18.42 -21.63
N SER A 644 -17.79 19.10 -22.49
CA SER A 644 -16.62 18.50 -23.16
C SER A 644 -15.60 17.99 -22.15
N ARG A 645 -15.31 18.82 -21.14
CA ARG A 645 -14.38 18.46 -20.07
C ARG A 645 -14.90 17.32 -19.20
N LEU A 646 -16.18 17.31 -18.84
CA LEU A 646 -16.78 16.22 -18.08
C LEU A 646 -16.68 14.89 -18.84
N ASP A 647 -16.97 14.88 -20.15
CA ASP A 647 -16.86 13.69 -20.98
C ASP A 647 -15.42 13.15 -21.01
N GLN A 648 -14.43 14.04 -21.13
CA GLN A 648 -13.02 13.68 -21.08
C GLN A 648 -12.64 13.10 -19.72
N VAL A 649 -13.07 13.72 -18.62
CA VAL A 649 -12.80 13.25 -17.26
C VAL A 649 -13.46 11.89 -16.99
N ILE A 650 -14.70 11.67 -17.45
CA ILE A 650 -15.35 10.35 -17.37
C ILE A 650 -14.51 9.30 -18.10
N GLN A 651 -14.04 9.58 -19.32
CA GLN A 651 -13.21 8.66 -20.10
C GLN A 651 -11.88 8.37 -19.40
N ASP A 652 -11.17 9.40 -18.96
CA ASP A 652 -9.87 9.27 -18.29
C ASP A 652 -9.97 8.54 -16.97
N THR A 653 -10.91 8.90 -16.10
CA THR A 653 -11.12 8.20 -14.83
C THR A 653 -11.48 6.73 -15.06
N THR A 654 -12.37 6.43 -16.02
CA THR A 654 -12.74 5.04 -16.34
C THR A 654 -11.53 4.22 -16.81
N ARG A 655 -10.72 4.78 -17.72
CA ARG A 655 -9.50 4.14 -18.19
C ARG A 655 -8.48 3.95 -17.06
N LEU A 656 -8.23 4.99 -16.25
CA LEU A 656 -7.27 4.94 -15.15
C LEU A 656 -7.67 3.93 -14.07
N LEU A 657 -8.97 3.79 -13.76
CA LEU A 657 -9.45 2.73 -12.86
C LEU A 657 -9.21 1.33 -13.45
N GLY A 658 -9.50 1.13 -14.74
CA GLY A 658 -9.24 -0.13 -15.43
C GLY A 658 -7.75 -0.48 -15.54
N ASP A 659 -6.88 0.52 -15.60
CA ASP A 659 -5.42 0.36 -15.61
C ASP A 659 -4.83 0.25 -14.19
N PHE A 660 -5.66 0.14 -13.14
CA PHE A 660 -5.25 0.11 -11.73
C PHE A 660 -4.48 1.36 -11.24
N ASN A 661 -4.67 2.50 -11.90
CA ASN A 661 -4.08 3.80 -11.54
C ASN A 661 -5.03 4.63 -10.67
N PHE A 662 -5.44 4.08 -9.53
CA PHE A 662 -6.45 4.68 -8.64
C PHE A 662 -6.11 6.10 -8.16
N GLY A 663 -4.83 6.36 -7.86
CA GLY A 663 -4.36 7.68 -7.43
C GLY A 663 -4.54 8.76 -8.49
N GLU A 664 -4.23 8.44 -9.74
CA GLU A 664 -4.41 9.36 -10.88
C GLU A 664 -5.88 9.49 -11.27
N ALA A 665 -6.67 8.41 -11.18
CA ALA A 665 -8.11 8.46 -11.37
C ALA A 665 -8.76 9.43 -10.38
N GLY A 666 -8.41 9.33 -9.09
CA GLY A 666 -8.88 10.25 -8.06
C GLY A 666 -8.41 11.69 -8.27
N ARG A 667 -7.17 11.88 -8.73
CA ARG A 667 -6.62 13.20 -9.05
C ARG A 667 -7.39 13.88 -10.19
N ALA A 668 -7.67 13.17 -11.28
CA ALA A 668 -8.40 13.73 -12.41
C ALA A 668 -9.78 14.29 -12.00
N VAL A 669 -10.49 13.57 -11.13
CA VAL A 669 -11.81 14.02 -10.64
C VAL A 669 -11.67 15.15 -9.61
N TYR A 670 -10.66 15.09 -8.74
CA TYR A 670 -10.34 16.16 -7.78
C TYR A 670 -10.07 17.48 -8.51
N ASP A 671 -9.16 17.47 -9.49
CA ASP A 671 -8.75 18.64 -10.27
C ASP A 671 -9.96 19.19 -11.04
N PHE A 672 -10.78 18.33 -11.66
CA PHE A 672 -12.01 18.76 -12.34
C PHE A 672 -13.02 19.40 -11.38
N ALA A 673 -13.31 18.77 -10.24
CA ALA A 673 -14.29 19.26 -9.29
C ALA A 673 -13.89 20.60 -8.67
N TRP A 674 -12.60 20.77 -8.35
CA TRP A 674 -12.08 21.98 -7.74
C TRP A 674 -11.77 23.07 -8.78
N ASP A 675 -10.84 22.77 -9.68
CA ASP A 675 -10.19 23.77 -10.52
C ASP A 675 -11.02 24.12 -11.75
N GLU A 676 -11.89 23.23 -12.23
CA GLU A 676 -12.73 23.48 -13.42
C GLU A 676 -14.18 23.82 -13.03
N LEU A 677 -14.84 22.95 -12.28
CA LEU A 677 -16.25 23.09 -11.90
C LEU A 677 -16.43 24.23 -10.90
N ALA A 678 -15.76 24.20 -9.76
CA ALA A 678 -15.98 25.21 -8.72
C ALA A 678 -15.36 26.57 -9.06
N ASP A 679 -14.13 26.59 -9.58
CA ASP A 679 -13.38 27.84 -9.76
C ASP A 679 -13.72 28.59 -11.06
N TRP A 680 -14.27 27.91 -12.08
CA TRP A 680 -14.68 28.55 -13.34
C TRP A 680 -16.15 28.36 -13.67
N TYR A 681 -16.65 27.12 -13.74
CA TYR A 681 -18.00 26.88 -14.24
C TYR A 681 -19.05 27.49 -13.32
N VAL A 682 -18.98 27.23 -12.01
CA VAL A 682 -19.87 27.83 -11.00
C VAL A 682 -19.79 29.35 -11.01
N GLU A 683 -18.61 29.93 -11.18
CA GLU A 683 -18.47 31.38 -11.24
C GLU A 683 -19.09 31.96 -12.52
N SER A 684 -18.97 31.28 -13.65
CA SER A 684 -19.65 31.65 -14.90
C SER A 684 -21.18 31.52 -14.79
N PHE A 685 -21.64 30.45 -14.13
CA PHE A 685 -23.05 30.21 -13.84
C PHE A 685 -23.63 31.33 -13.00
N LYS A 686 -22.92 31.82 -11.97
CA LYS A 686 -23.38 32.96 -11.16
C LYS A 686 -23.59 34.23 -12.00
N VAL A 687 -22.80 34.44 -13.04
CA VAL A 687 -22.96 35.58 -13.96
C VAL A 687 -24.20 35.38 -14.82
N ALA A 688 -24.34 34.23 -15.47
CA ALA A 688 -25.49 33.89 -16.30
C ALA A 688 -26.81 33.91 -15.49
N ALA A 689 -26.79 33.41 -14.25
CA ALA A 689 -27.97 33.34 -13.39
C ALA A 689 -28.43 34.74 -12.95
N ARG A 690 -27.51 35.71 -12.77
CA ARG A 690 -27.87 37.12 -12.53
C ARG A 690 -28.52 37.77 -13.77
N ALA A 691 -28.21 37.27 -14.96
CA ALA A 691 -28.82 37.71 -16.21
C ALA A 691 -30.12 36.96 -16.54
N GLY A 692 -30.47 35.91 -15.79
CA GLY A 692 -31.64 35.06 -16.07
C GLY A 692 -31.42 34.05 -17.20
N GLU A 693 -30.15 33.76 -17.54
CA GLU A 693 -29.75 32.95 -18.71
C GLU A 693 -29.09 31.61 -18.32
N ALA A 694 -29.04 31.27 -17.03
CA ALA A 694 -28.37 30.05 -16.57
C ALA A 694 -29.24 28.79 -16.69
N ASP A 695 -28.61 27.67 -17.07
CA ASP A 695 -29.23 26.34 -17.06
C ASP A 695 -28.93 25.61 -15.74
N GLY A 696 -29.87 25.67 -14.80
CA GLY A 696 -29.76 24.99 -13.50
C GLY A 696 -29.75 23.46 -13.64
N SER A 697 -30.39 22.90 -14.67
CA SER A 697 -30.41 21.45 -14.91
C SER A 697 -29.03 20.94 -15.29
N LEU A 698 -28.32 21.66 -16.17
CA LEU A 698 -26.96 21.29 -16.55
C LEU A 698 -26.01 21.32 -15.34
N LEU A 699 -26.08 22.37 -14.50
CA LEU A 699 -25.30 22.45 -13.27
C LEU A 699 -25.56 21.24 -12.35
N ALA A 700 -26.83 20.88 -12.15
CA ALA A 700 -27.20 19.71 -11.36
C ALA A 700 -26.66 18.40 -11.95
N ARG A 701 -26.75 18.22 -13.28
CA ARG A 701 -26.24 17.04 -13.99
C ARG A 701 -24.72 16.91 -13.87
N VAL A 702 -23.97 17.98 -14.11
CA VAL A 702 -22.49 17.95 -14.01
C VAL A 702 -22.07 17.58 -12.58
N TYR A 703 -22.69 18.20 -11.57
CA TYR A 703 -22.40 17.91 -10.18
C TYR A 703 -22.73 16.45 -9.81
N GLU A 704 -23.86 15.92 -10.28
CA GLU A 704 -24.25 14.52 -10.07
C GLU A 704 -23.21 13.54 -10.60
N LYS A 705 -22.64 13.81 -11.78
CA LYS A 705 -21.61 12.97 -12.40
C LYS A 705 -20.29 13.03 -11.63
N VAL A 706 -19.91 14.21 -11.10
CA VAL A 706 -18.78 14.33 -10.17
C VAL A 706 -18.97 13.47 -8.92
N LEU A 707 -20.17 13.46 -8.33
CA LEU A 707 -20.47 12.62 -7.17
C LEU A 707 -20.33 11.13 -7.50
N ARG A 708 -20.80 10.67 -8.67
CA ARG A 708 -20.61 9.28 -9.11
C ARG A 708 -19.14 8.92 -9.27
N LEU A 709 -18.36 9.76 -9.95
CA LEU A 709 -16.94 9.52 -10.20
C LEU A 709 -16.11 9.47 -8.90
N LEU A 710 -16.48 10.28 -7.90
CA LEU A 710 -15.82 10.29 -6.59
C LEU A 710 -16.30 9.20 -5.64
N HIS A 711 -17.46 8.59 -5.88
CA HIS A 711 -18.08 7.67 -4.92
C HIS A 711 -17.18 6.48 -4.52
N PRO A 712 -16.41 5.84 -5.42
CA PRO A 712 -15.46 4.82 -5.01
C PRO A 712 -14.39 5.32 -4.03
N LEU A 713 -14.02 6.61 -4.08
CA LEU A 713 -12.96 7.18 -3.24
C LEU A 713 -13.49 7.81 -1.95
N ALA A 714 -14.63 8.48 -2.01
CA ALA A 714 -15.24 9.25 -0.92
C ALA A 714 -16.72 8.86 -0.75
N PRO A 715 -17.03 7.63 -0.31
CA PRO A 715 -18.37 7.07 -0.39
C PRO A 715 -19.41 7.75 0.49
N PHE A 716 -19.04 8.38 1.61
CA PHE A 716 -20.02 8.88 2.58
C PHE A 716 -20.60 10.24 2.19
N ALA A 717 -19.73 11.23 1.97
CA ALA A 717 -20.11 12.57 1.56
C ALA A 717 -20.82 12.54 0.21
N THR A 718 -20.32 11.73 -0.74
CA THR A 718 -20.94 11.61 -2.06
C THR A 718 -22.34 10.99 -2.00
N GLU A 719 -22.56 9.98 -1.15
CA GLU A 719 -23.88 9.39 -0.93
C GLU A 719 -24.85 10.43 -0.35
N ASP A 720 -24.46 11.16 0.72
CA ASP A 720 -25.34 12.15 1.33
C ASP A 720 -25.73 13.26 0.34
N LEU A 721 -24.75 13.78 -0.38
CA LEU A 721 -24.95 14.84 -1.38
C LEU A 721 -25.83 14.36 -2.54
N TRP A 722 -25.59 13.14 -3.03
CA TRP A 722 -26.35 12.57 -4.14
C TRP A 722 -27.80 12.27 -3.76
N GLN A 723 -28.02 11.75 -2.54
CA GLN A 723 -29.37 11.47 -2.02
C GLN A 723 -30.20 12.74 -1.90
N ARG A 724 -29.59 13.86 -1.48
CA ARG A 724 -30.27 15.17 -1.43
C ARG A 724 -30.48 15.76 -2.82
N LEU A 725 -29.50 15.63 -3.70
CA LEU A 725 -29.57 16.18 -5.07
C LEU A 725 -30.70 15.50 -5.85
N THR A 726 -30.82 14.19 -5.76
CA THR A 726 -31.72 13.37 -6.59
C THR A 726 -33.06 13.08 -5.94
N ALA A 727 -33.38 13.66 -4.78
CA ALA A 727 -34.60 13.34 -4.01
C ALA A 727 -35.90 13.52 -4.80
N GLU A 728 -35.90 14.45 -5.77
CA GLU A 728 -37.05 14.82 -6.60
C GLU A 728 -37.05 14.10 -7.96
N ALA A 729 -36.09 13.22 -8.23
CA ALA A 729 -36.02 12.47 -9.48
C ALA A 729 -37.16 11.46 -9.57
N SER A 730 -37.81 11.38 -10.74
CA SER A 730 -38.94 10.47 -10.98
C SER A 730 -38.56 8.99 -10.86
N TYR A 731 -37.31 8.66 -11.20
CA TYR A 731 -36.73 7.35 -11.01
C TYR A 731 -35.28 7.51 -10.56
N ARG A 732 -34.89 6.80 -9.50
CA ARG A 732 -33.49 6.73 -9.06
C ARG A 732 -33.18 5.39 -8.40
N PRO A 733 -31.92 4.91 -8.48
CA PRO A 733 -31.43 3.83 -7.65
C PRO A 733 -31.58 4.15 -6.16
N VAL A 734 -31.65 3.11 -5.31
CA VAL A 734 -31.81 3.28 -3.85
C VAL A 734 -30.60 3.94 -3.19
N ALA A 735 -29.41 3.77 -3.76
CA ALA A 735 -28.15 4.31 -3.26
C ALA A 735 -27.20 4.65 -4.42
N LEU A 736 -26.23 5.53 -4.16
CA LEU A 736 -25.24 5.92 -5.16
C LEU A 736 -24.34 4.74 -5.57
N MET A 737 -23.96 3.87 -4.62
CA MET A 737 -23.12 2.69 -4.92
C MET A 737 -23.74 1.67 -5.89
N VAL A 738 -25.04 1.75 -6.14
CA VAL A 738 -25.76 0.88 -7.10
C VAL A 738 -26.32 1.69 -8.29
N ALA A 739 -25.92 2.96 -8.41
CA ALA A 739 -26.18 3.74 -9.60
C ALA A 739 -25.18 3.38 -10.69
N ASP A 740 -25.62 3.47 -11.95
CA ASP A 740 -24.75 3.16 -13.09
C ASP A 740 -23.56 4.12 -13.14
N TRP A 741 -22.37 3.59 -13.42
CA TRP A 741 -21.19 4.40 -13.69
C TRP A 741 -21.47 5.35 -14.84
N PRO A 742 -21.06 6.63 -14.77
CA PRO A 742 -21.35 7.59 -15.81
C PRO A 742 -20.70 7.18 -17.13
N GLU A 743 -21.49 7.16 -18.20
CA GLU A 743 -21.00 7.00 -19.56
C GLU A 743 -20.75 8.38 -20.19
N PRO A 744 -19.69 8.53 -21.02
CA PRO A 744 -19.50 9.75 -21.77
C PRO A 744 -20.69 10.00 -22.70
N ALA A 745 -21.12 11.25 -22.76
CA ALA A 745 -22.24 11.66 -23.58
C ALA A 745 -21.91 11.63 -25.09
N GLY A 746 -20.64 11.57 -25.46
CA GLY A 746 -20.10 11.64 -26.82
C GLY A 746 -19.90 13.09 -27.29
N VAL A 747 -19.80 14.02 -26.35
CA VAL A 747 -19.70 15.46 -26.59
C VAL A 747 -18.25 15.85 -26.40
N THR A 748 -17.46 15.83 -27.48
CA THR A 748 -16.14 16.48 -27.49
C THR A 748 -16.25 17.78 -28.27
N ASP A 749 -15.73 18.85 -27.70
CA ASP A 749 -15.78 20.20 -28.29
C ASP A 749 -14.42 20.90 -28.13
N PRO A 750 -13.40 20.49 -28.90
CA PRO A 750 -12.06 21.07 -28.81
C PRO A 750 -12.04 22.58 -29.10
N GLU A 751 -13.01 23.08 -29.88
CA GLU A 751 -13.15 24.50 -30.14
C GLU A 751 -13.61 25.25 -28.89
N ALA A 752 -14.65 24.76 -28.20
CA ALA A 752 -15.10 25.36 -26.94
C ALA A 752 -14.00 25.32 -25.88
N GLU A 753 -13.23 24.23 -25.79
CA GLU A 753 -12.09 24.13 -24.88
C GLU A 753 -11.00 25.16 -25.20
N ALA A 754 -10.60 25.30 -26.46
CA ALA A 754 -9.60 26.28 -26.88
C ALA A 754 -10.08 27.73 -26.66
N ARG A 755 -11.33 28.04 -27.01
CA ARG A 755 -11.94 29.36 -26.81
C ARG A 755 -12.08 29.69 -25.33
N TRP A 756 -12.48 28.74 -24.50
CA TRP A 756 -12.56 28.93 -23.05
C TRP A 756 -11.19 29.13 -22.42
N ALA A 757 -10.17 28.37 -22.86
CA ALA A 757 -8.80 28.58 -22.40
C ALA A 757 -8.29 30.00 -22.71
N ALA A 758 -8.67 30.57 -23.85
CA ALA A 758 -8.36 31.97 -24.18
C ALA A 758 -9.05 32.95 -23.23
N VAL A 759 -10.33 32.74 -22.89
CA VAL A 759 -11.07 33.53 -21.88
C VAL A 759 -10.39 33.44 -20.52
N GLN A 760 -10.05 32.23 -20.07
CA GLN A 760 -9.33 32.02 -18.81
C GLN A 760 -7.99 32.75 -18.78
N ALA A 761 -7.24 32.73 -19.89
CA ALA A 761 -5.96 33.43 -20.01
C ALA A 761 -6.13 34.95 -19.83
N VAL A 762 -7.13 35.56 -20.45
CA VAL A 762 -7.42 37.00 -20.29
C VAL A 762 -7.84 37.33 -18.86
N VAL A 763 -8.69 36.51 -18.23
CA VAL A 763 -9.10 36.70 -16.83
C VAL A 763 -7.92 36.55 -15.88
N ARG A 764 -7.06 35.56 -16.08
CA ARG A 764 -5.83 35.39 -15.29
C ARG A 764 -4.89 36.58 -15.49
N ALA A 765 -4.70 37.05 -16.72
CA ALA A 765 -3.90 38.25 -16.99
C ALA A 765 -4.46 39.49 -16.27
N ALA A 766 -5.79 39.69 -16.28
CA ALA A 766 -6.44 40.74 -15.52
C ALA A 766 -6.18 40.64 -14.01
N ARG A 767 -6.25 39.42 -13.44
CA ARG A 767 -5.93 39.16 -12.03
C ARG A 767 -4.46 39.45 -11.73
N THR A 768 -3.54 39.01 -12.59
CA THR A 768 -2.11 39.26 -12.47
C THR A 768 -1.81 40.75 -12.52
N LEU A 769 -2.34 41.50 -13.50
CA LEU A 769 -2.19 42.95 -13.55
C LEU A 769 -2.71 43.61 -12.26
N ARG A 770 -3.84 43.16 -11.73
CA ARG A 770 -4.39 43.69 -10.47
C ARG A 770 -3.47 43.42 -9.29
N THR A 771 -2.95 42.21 -9.14
CA THR A 771 -2.00 41.84 -8.08
C THR A 771 -0.69 42.58 -8.23
N ASP A 772 -0.12 42.58 -9.43
CA ASP A 772 1.14 43.23 -9.73
C ASP A 772 1.02 44.70 -9.36
N TYR A 773 0.10 45.43 -10.00
CA TYR A 773 -0.11 46.86 -9.78
C TYR A 773 -0.85 47.21 -8.47
N ARG A 774 -1.04 46.23 -7.58
CA ARG A 774 -1.68 46.37 -6.26
C ARG A 774 -3.01 47.13 -6.31
N ILE A 775 -3.74 46.96 -7.40
CA ILE A 775 -5.06 47.55 -7.58
C ILE A 775 -6.00 46.84 -6.62
N GLU A 776 -6.76 47.62 -5.84
CA GLU A 776 -7.66 47.10 -4.81
C GLU A 776 -8.59 45.99 -5.37
N PRO A 777 -8.73 44.83 -4.71
CA PRO A 777 -9.49 43.69 -5.24
C PRO A 777 -10.96 43.99 -5.61
N ALA A 778 -11.60 44.91 -4.89
CA ALA A 778 -13.01 45.26 -5.11
C ALA A 778 -13.24 46.34 -6.18
N ARG A 779 -12.19 47.09 -6.55
CA ARG A 779 -12.31 48.26 -7.43
C ARG A 779 -12.69 47.85 -8.86
N LEU A 780 -13.75 48.44 -9.40
CA LEU A 780 -14.08 48.28 -10.82
C LEU A 780 -13.13 49.09 -11.70
N VAL A 781 -12.64 48.48 -12.77
CA VAL A 781 -11.61 49.07 -13.64
C VAL A 781 -12.03 48.93 -15.09
N ALA A 782 -12.01 50.02 -15.87
CA ALA A 782 -12.28 49.94 -17.30
C ALA A 782 -11.16 49.16 -18.01
N ALA A 783 -11.49 48.38 -19.04
CA ALA A 783 -10.50 47.68 -19.84
C ALA A 783 -10.91 47.64 -21.31
N THR A 784 -9.92 47.52 -22.19
CA THR A 784 -10.13 47.29 -23.62
C THR A 784 -9.42 46.02 -24.04
N ILE A 785 -10.11 45.15 -24.77
CA ILE A 785 -9.54 43.98 -25.43
C ILE A 785 -9.23 44.36 -26.87
N GLY A 786 -7.93 44.43 -27.18
CA GLY A 786 -7.38 44.65 -28.50
C GLY A 786 -7.29 43.34 -29.29
N VAL A 787 -8.06 43.26 -30.38
CA VAL A 787 -8.18 42.07 -31.24
C VAL A 787 -7.34 42.26 -32.50
N GLY A 788 -6.45 41.30 -32.78
CA GLY A 788 -5.57 41.34 -33.95
C GLY A 788 -6.28 41.02 -35.27
N ASN A 789 -5.62 41.32 -36.40
CA ASN A 789 -6.15 41.02 -37.73
C ASN A 789 -6.34 39.50 -37.91
N GLY A 790 -7.54 39.09 -38.34
CA GLY A 790 -7.89 37.67 -38.54
C GLY A 790 -8.42 36.94 -37.30
N GLN A 791 -8.57 37.64 -36.17
CA GLN A 791 -9.18 37.09 -34.96
C GLN A 791 -10.68 37.39 -34.87
N ASP A 792 -11.42 36.52 -34.19
CA ASP A 792 -12.87 36.57 -34.05
C ASP A 792 -13.29 37.69 -33.06
N ARG A 793 -13.48 38.91 -33.57
CA ARG A 793 -13.93 40.07 -32.78
C ARG A 793 -15.29 39.82 -32.12
N ALA A 794 -16.23 39.22 -32.85
CA ALA A 794 -17.59 38.97 -32.37
C ALA A 794 -17.59 38.02 -31.16
N PHE A 795 -16.69 37.04 -31.13
CA PHE A 795 -16.47 36.19 -29.98
C PHE A 795 -16.10 36.99 -28.72
N TRP A 796 -15.08 37.85 -28.81
CA TRP A 796 -14.64 38.65 -27.65
C TRP A 796 -15.71 39.64 -27.19
N GLU A 797 -16.46 40.23 -28.12
CA GLU A 797 -17.61 41.09 -27.80
C GLU A 797 -18.66 40.31 -27.00
N THR A 798 -18.95 39.06 -27.40
CA THR A 798 -19.87 38.18 -26.69
C THR A 798 -19.36 37.81 -25.29
N GLN A 799 -18.05 37.61 -25.12
CA GLN A 799 -17.46 37.20 -23.83
C GLN A 799 -17.09 38.38 -22.90
N ALA A 800 -17.07 39.62 -23.39
CA ALA A 800 -16.58 40.79 -22.65
C ALA A 800 -17.28 40.99 -21.29
N ALA A 801 -18.60 40.82 -21.26
CA ALA A 801 -19.40 40.95 -20.03
C ALA A 801 -19.03 39.88 -18.99
N LEU A 802 -18.85 38.63 -19.44
CA LEU A 802 -18.44 37.52 -18.58
C LEU A 802 -17.01 37.73 -18.04
N ILE A 803 -16.06 38.06 -18.92
CA ILE A 803 -14.66 38.35 -18.56
C ILE A 803 -14.59 39.42 -17.46
N GLY A 804 -15.36 40.50 -17.61
CA GLY A 804 -15.39 41.59 -16.64
C GLY A 804 -16.07 41.24 -15.30
N ALA A 805 -17.00 40.28 -15.31
CA ALA A 805 -17.79 39.89 -14.15
C ALA A 805 -17.18 38.75 -13.31
N LEU A 806 -16.33 37.90 -13.91
CA LEU A 806 -15.68 36.79 -13.21
C LEU A 806 -14.85 37.28 -12.00
N PRO A 807 -14.73 36.49 -10.92
CA PRO A 807 -14.02 36.90 -9.72
C PRO A 807 -12.58 37.33 -10.02
N GLY A 808 -12.13 38.40 -9.34
CA GLY A 808 -10.76 38.91 -9.43
C GLY A 808 -10.44 39.75 -10.68
N SER A 809 -11.19 39.65 -11.78
CA SER A 809 -10.99 40.57 -12.93
C SER A 809 -11.59 41.94 -12.63
N ARG A 810 -12.88 41.98 -12.26
CA ARG A 810 -13.64 43.19 -11.89
C ARG A 810 -13.49 44.31 -12.94
N LEU A 811 -13.50 43.94 -14.21
CA LEU A 811 -13.31 44.88 -15.31
C LEU A 811 -14.68 45.42 -15.76
N ARG A 812 -14.92 46.72 -15.65
CA ARG A 812 -16.17 47.38 -16.08
C ARG A 812 -15.94 48.85 -16.48
N PRO A 813 -16.36 49.28 -17.68
CA PRO A 813 -16.78 48.45 -18.82
C PRO A 813 -15.59 47.67 -19.42
N VAL A 814 -15.89 46.62 -20.20
CA VAL A 814 -14.90 45.92 -21.06
C VAL A 814 -15.28 46.21 -22.50
N GLU A 815 -14.46 47.00 -23.19
CA GLU A 815 -14.65 47.29 -24.62
C GLU A 815 -13.82 46.34 -25.48
N VAL A 816 -14.27 46.07 -26.70
CA VAL A 816 -13.53 45.26 -27.68
C VAL A 816 -13.27 46.11 -28.92
N ARG A 817 -12.00 46.25 -29.30
CA ARG A 817 -11.55 47.06 -30.43
C ARG A 817 -10.50 46.30 -31.23
N SER A 818 -10.41 46.54 -32.53
CA SER A 818 -9.29 46.02 -33.31
C SER A 818 -8.00 46.76 -32.95
N LEU A 819 -6.85 46.08 -33.04
CA LEU A 819 -5.55 46.72 -32.83
C LEU A 819 -5.30 47.89 -33.80
N ALA A 820 -5.88 47.85 -35.01
CA ALA A 820 -5.82 48.95 -35.96
C ALA A 820 -6.64 50.19 -35.51
N GLU A 821 -7.77 49.99 -34.82
CA GLU A 821 -8.59 51.06 -34.23
C GLU A 821 -7.98 51.64 -32.95
N LEU A 822 -7.03 50.93 -32.33
CA LEU A 822 -6.35 51.34 -31.10
C LEU A 822 -5.20 52.33 -31.35
N GLY A 823 -4.73 52.49 -32.60
CA GLY A 823 -3.60 53.36 -32.97
C GLY A 823 -2.27 52.92 -32.34
N ASP A 824 -1.28 53.82 -32.27
CA ASP A 824 -0.04 53.62 -31.48
C ASP A 824 -0.33 53.75 -29.97
N VAL A 825 -1.17 52.86 -29.41
CA VAL A 825 -1.49 52.67 -27.97
C VAL A 825 -2.16 53.88 -27.29
N PRO A 826 -3.19 53.73 -26.42
CA PRO A 826 -3.55 54.79 -25.49
C PRO A 826 -2.35 54.98 -24.56
N THR A 827 -1.62 56.08 -24.72
CA THR A 827 -0.28 56.37 -24.20
C THR A 827 -0.11 56.18 -22.67
N ARG A 828 -1.20 55.92 -21.93
CA ARG A 828 -1.25 55.70 -20.48
C ARG A 828 -2.00 54.43 -20.05
N SER A 829 -1.80 53.29 -20.72
CA SER A 829 -2.40 51.99 -20.32
C SER A 829 -1.35 50.93 -19.99
N ILE A 830 -1.62 50.08 -19.00
CA ILE A 830 -0.89 48.82 -18.79
C ILE A 830 -1.47 47.78 -19.75
N ALA A 831 -0.60 47.00 -20.38
CA ALA A 831 -0.97 46.01 -21.39
C ALA A 831 -0.53 44.60 -20.95
N ALA A 832 -1.33 43.59 -21.26
CA ALA A 832 -0.95 42.19 -21.16
C ALA A 832 -1.45 41.41 -22.38
N VAL A 833 -0.58 40.64 -23.02
CA VAL A 833 -0.97 39.75 -24.12
C VAL A 833 -1.38 38.41 -23.53
N ALA A 834 -2.63 38.00 -23.74
CA ALA A 834 -3.17 36.75 -23.23
C ALA A 834 -4.32 36.24 -24.09
N GLY A 835 -4.44 34.91 -24.25
CA GLY A 835 -5.52 34.31 -25.05
C GLY A 835 -5.49 34.73 -26.53
N GLY A 836 -4.34 35.17 -27.03
CA GLY A 836 -4.18 35.70 -28.39
C GLY A 836 -4.59 37.16 -28.56
N VAL A 837 -5.12 37.84 -27.54
CA VAL A 837 -5.51 39.26 -27.59
C VAL A 837 -4.67 40.12 -26.65
N GLU A 838 -4.73 41.43 -26.82
CA GLU A 838 -4.10 42.40 -25.93
C GLU A 838 -5.12 42.97 -24.94
N LEU A 839 -4.93 42.74 -23.65
CA LEU A 839 -5.72 43.34 -22.59
C LEU A 839 -5.08 44.67 -22.17
N LEU A 840 -5.79 45.77 -22.40
CA LEU A 840 -5.37 47.14 -22.08
C LEU A 840 -6.19 47.65 -20.90
N VAL A 841 -5.51 48.09 -19.84
CA VAL A 841 -6.13 48.69 -18.66
C VAL A 841 -5.58 50.12 -18.49
N PRO A 842 -6.40 51.17 -18.50
CA PRO A 842 -5.92 52.54 -18.32
C PRO A 842 -5.26 52.71 -16.95
N ALA A 843 -4.02 53.19 -16.90
CA ALA A 843 -3.28 53.36 -15.65
C ALA A 843 -3.77 54.58 -14.83
N GLU A 844 -4.45 55.53 -15.48
CA GLU A 844 -4.86 56.79 -14.89
C GLU A 844 -5.79 56.60 -13.67
N GLY A 845 -5.37 57.14 -12.53
CA GLY A 845 -6.10 57.07 -11.27
C GLY A 845 -6.12 55.70 -10.59
N LEU A 846 -5.48 54.66 -11.15
CA LEU A 846 -5.46 53.33 -10.55
C LEU A 846 -4.41 53.19 -9.44
N PHE A 847 -3.24 53.78 -9.64
CA PHE A 847 -2.12 53.80 -8.70
C PHE A 847 -1.19 54.99 -8.99
N ASP A 848 -0.34 55.36 -8.03
CA ASP A 848 0.67 56.40 -8.23
C ASP A 848 1.87 55.82 -9.00
N VAL A 849 2.02 56.22 -10.26
CA VAL A 849 3.07 55.74 -11.16
C VAL A 849 4.47 56.11 -10.65
N GLU A 850 4.64 57.26 -9.98
CA GLU A 850 5.93 57.68 -9.45
C GLU A 850 6.34 56.85 -8.24
N ALA A 851 5.43 56.70 -7.27
CA ALA A 851 5.65 55.87 -6.10
C ALA A 851 5.91 54.40 -6.50
N GLU A 852 5.16 53.92 -7.48
CA GLU A 852 5.22 52.55 -7.95
C GLU A 852 6.51 52.25 -8.74
N SER A 853 6.96 53.17 -9.59
CA SER A 853 8.25 53.03 -10.29
C SER A 853 9.42 53.07 -9.31
N THR A 854 9.35 53.89 -8.25
CA THR A 854 10.37 53.92 -7.19
C THR A 854 10.42 52.58 -6.44
N ARG A 855 9.25 52.02 -6.11
CA ARG A 855 9.12 50.73 -5.42
C ARG A 855 9.64 49.58 -6.27
N VAL A 856 9.22 49.48 -7.54
CA VAL A 856 9.70 48.42 -8.46
C VAL A 856 11.20 48.53 -8.66
N GLY A 857 11.75 49.74 -8.78
CA GLY A 857 13.21 49.94 -8.82
C GLY A 857 13.93 49.40 -7.58
N ALA A 858 13.35 49.59 -6.38
CA ALA A 858 13.89 49.04 -5.14
C ALA A 858 13.80 47.50 -5.09
N GLU A 859 12.68 46.92 -5.53
CA GLU A 859 12.51 45.45 -5.59
C GLU A 859 13.43 44.80 -6.62
N ILE A 860 13.64 45.42 -7.79
CA ILE A 860 14.64 44.98 -8.77
C ILE A 860 16.02 44.93 -8.10
N ALA A 861 16.44 46.02 -7.45
CA ALA A 861 17.73 46.07 -6.78
C ALA A 861 17.89 45.00 -5.70
N GLU A 862 16.84 44.72 -4.92
CA GLU A 862 16.86 43.66 -3.90
C GLU A 862 16.98 42.26 -4.53
N VAL A 863 16.14 41.96 -5.52
CA VAL A 863 16.12 40.66 -6.19
C VAL A 863 17.42 40.42 -6.96
N GLU A 864 18.00 41.42 -7.61
CA GLU A 864 19.33 41.32 -8.22
C GLU A 864 20.41 40.94 -7.21
N VAL A 865 20.39 41.50 -5.99
CA VAL A 865 21.33 41.14 -4.93
C VAL A 865 21.15 39.67 -4.54
N GLN A 866 19.91 39.19 -4.44
CA GLN A 866 19.62 37.79 -4.13
C GLN A 866 20.07 36.85 -5.26
N VAL A 867 19.81 37.20 -6.52
CA VAL A 867 20.27 36.45 -7.70
C VAL A 867 21.80 36.38 -7.71
N ARG A 868 22.50 37.51 -7.57
CA ARG A 868 23.97 37.55 -7.50
C ARG A 868 24.52 36.69 -6.35
N ARG A 869 23.87 36.71 -5.18
CA ARG A 869 24.26 35.88 -4.03
C ARG A 869 24.09 34.38 -4.32
N LEU A 870 22.97 33.99 -4.91
CA LEU A 870 22.68 32.59 -5.26
C LEU A 870 23.60 32.08 -6.38
N GLU A 871 23.87 32.90 -7.38
CA GLU A 871 24.86 32.60 -8.43
C GLU A 871 26.26 32.43 -7.84
N GLY A 872 26.67 33.30 -6.92
CA GLY A 872 27.94 33.16 -6.20
C GLY A 872 28.01 31.89 -5.34
N LEU A 873 26.92 31.53 -4.65
CA LEU A 873 26.83 30.32 -3.84
C LEU A 873 26.93 29.05 -4.72
N LEU A 874 26.19 29.01 -5.83
CA LEU A 874 26.16 27.89 -6.76
C LEU A 874 27.39 27.83 -7.68
N GLY A 875 28.12 28.92 -7.83
CA GLY A 875 29.42 28.97 -8.52
C GLY A 875 30.61 28.63 -7.62
N GLY A 876 30.41 28.48 -6.32
CA GLY A 876 31.45 28.19 -5.33
C GLY A 876 31.51 26.71 -4.89
N GLU A 877 32.29 26.44 -3.84
CA GLU A 877 32.49 25.06 -3.34
C GLU A 877 31.19 24.36 -2.88
N PHE A 878 30.16 25.11 -2.52
CA PHE A 878 28.86 24.59 -2.06
C PHE A 878 28.22 23.65 -3.09
N ALA A 879 28.30 23.96 -4.39
CA ALA A 879 27.72 23.13 -5.44
C ALA A 879 28.36 21.74 -5.58
N THR A 880 29.57 21.56 -5.03
CA THR A 880 30.32 20.29 -5.08
C THR A 880 30.38 19.56 -3.74
N LYS A 881 30.28 20.28 -2.61
CA LYS A 881 30.45 19.71 -1.25
C LYS A 881 29.14 19.54 -0.49
N ALA A 882 28.04 20.19 -0.89
CA ALA A 882 26.75 20.07 -0.20
C ALA A 882 25.93 18.87 -0.69
N PRO A 883 24.98 18.36 0.12
CA PRO A 883 24.04 17.31 -0.29
C PRO A 883 23.27 17.67 -1.57
N PRO A 884 23.04 16.72 -2.50
CA PRO A 884 22.41 16.98 -3.80
C PRO A 884 21.02 17.63 -3.73
N ASP A 885 20.22 17.25 -2.73
CA ASP A 885 18.88 17.78 -2.46
C ASP A 885 18.93 19.27 -2.12
N LYS A 886 19.91 19.70 -1.31
CA LYS A 886 20.10 21.11 -0.96
C LYS A 886 20.59 21.94 -2.13
N VAL A 887 21.50 21.39 -2.95
CA VAL A 887 21.98 22.07 -4.17
C VAL A 887 20.83 22.25 -5.18
N GLN A 888 20.00 21.23 -5.34
CA GLN A 888 18.83 21.30 -6.23
C GLN A 888 17.81 22.35 -5.74
N GLY A 889 17.52 22.39 -4.43
CA GLY A 889 16.66 23.42 -3.85
C GLY A 889 17.15 24.85 -4.11
N GLU A 890 18.46 25.12 -3.99
CA GLU A 890 19.02 26.45 -4.28
C GLU A 890 19.03 26.76 -5.79
N ARG A 891 19.16 25.76 -6.68
CA ARG A 891 19.02 25.95 -8.14
C ARG A 891 17.59 26.34 -8.53
N GLU A 892 16.60 25.67 -7.95
CA GLU A 892 15.19 26.00 -8.15
C GLU A 892 14.89 27.41 -7.64
N ARG A 893 15.45 27.77 -6.48
CA ARG A 893 15.33 29.13 -5.93
C ARG A 893 15.95 30.18 -6.84
N LEU A 894 17.13 29.93 -7.42
CA LEU A 894 17.75 30.85 -8.39
C LEU A 894 16.88 31.00 -9.64
N ALA A 895 16.33 29.90 -10.18
CA ALA A 895 15.43 29.94 -11.33
C ALA A 895 14.18 30.79 -11.04
N GLN A 896 13.56 30.62 -9.87
CA GLN A 896 12.41 31.43 -9.44
C GLN A 896 12.78 32.92 -9.30
N GLN A 897 13.93 33.26 -8.70
CA GLN A 897 14.34 34.66 -8.56
C GLN A 897 14.67 35.32 -9.89
N ARG A 898 15.27 34.61 -10.85
CA ARG A 898 15.51 35.13 -12.20
C ARG A 898 14.20 35.42 -12.94
N GLN A 899 13.24 34.51 -12.86
CA GLN A 899 11.92 34.71 -13.46
C GLN A 899 11.20 35.93 -12.84
N ARG A 900 11.34 36.10 -11.51
CA ARG A 900 10.82 37.27 -10.79
C ARG A 900 11.51 38.57 -11.23
N LEU A 901 12.83 38.56 -11.40
CA LEU A 901 13.60 39.72 -11.85
C LEU A 901 13.14 40.16 -13.25
N GLU A 902 13.06 39.24 -14.20
CA GLU A 902 12.62 39.51 -15.57
C GLU A 902 11.18 40.08 -15.61
N ALA A 903 10.28 39.59 -14.74
CA ALA A 903 8.94 40.14 -14.58
C ALA A 903 8.95 41.58 -14.03
N LEU A 904 9.78 41.86 -13.02
CA LEU A 904 9.93 43.19 -12.45
C LEU A 904 10.58 44.19 -13.42
N GLU A 905 11.57 43.76 -14.21
CA GLU A 905 12.21 44.59 -15.24
C GLU A 905 11.22 45.00 -16.33
N ARG A 906 10.47 44.05 -16.90
CA ARG A 906 9.37 44.34 -17.86
C ARG A 906 8.35 45.33 -17.31
N ARG A 907 8.01 45.18 -16.03
CA ARG A 907 7.11 46.10 -15.34
C ARG A 907 7.74 47.48 -15.15
N GLY A 908 9.03 47.55 -14.83
CA GLY A 908 9.81 48.78 -14.76
C GLY A 908 9.79 49.54 -16.08
N GLU A 909 10.07 48.86 -17.20
CA GLU A 909 10.01 49.44 -18.55
C GLU A 909 8.61 50.01 -18.86
N THR A 910 7.56 49.28 -18.48
CA THR A 910 6.17 49.72 -18.65
C THR A 910 5.89 50.98 -17.84
N LEU A 911 6.33 51.04 -16.57
CA LEU A 911 6.18 52.23 -15.72
C LEU A 911 6.98 53.44 -16.24
N THR A 912 8.17 53.23 -16.80
CA THR A 912 8.95 54.29 -17.46
C THR A 912 8.20 54.86 -18.67
N ARG A 913 7.57 54.00 -19.47
CA ARG A 913 6.73 54.41 -20.60
C ARG A 913 5.54 55.24 -20.14
N LEU A 914 4.89 54.84 -19.04
CA LEU A 914 3.76 55.56 -18.43
C LEU A 914 4.15 56.91 -17.81
N ARG A 915 5.40 57.09 -17.35
CA ARG A 915 5.93 58.39 -16.87
C ARG A 915 6.23 59.37 -18.01
N GLY A 916 6.60 58.85 -19.18
CA GLY A 916 7.01 59.65 -20.34
C GLY A 916 5.85 60.16 -21.22
N ALA A 917 4.61 59.76 -20.91
CA ALA A 917 3.38 60.08 -21.63
C ALA A 917 2.44 60.88 -20.75
#